data_AF-A0A8S2A6A3-F1
#
_entry.id   AF-A0A8S2A6A3-F1
#
_cell.length_a   1.000
_cell.length_b   1.000
_cell.length_c   1.000
_cell.angle_alpha   90.00
_cell.angle_beta   90.00
_cell.angle_gamma   90.00
#
_symmetry.space_group_name_H-M   'P 1'
#
loop_
_entity.id
_entity.type
_entity.pdbx_description
1 polymer ?
#
loop_
_entity_poly.entity_id
_entity_poly.type
_entity_poly.pdbx_seq_one_letter_code
_entity_poly.pdbx_strand_id
1 'polypeptide(L)'
;MASASKNIQQNPFSLKPPRPPSSSGGASTSAVASTSAEPQIRNPTLNPNPSTNVLPSTLPITMSQEDEILALSSHLTRPELLHRRSRNLMQLAKCYRDNYWAIMEGVKAQHRDYWWKYGISPFKDEHNQSNKRRRLGQEGDIGDGDAVEGSGDNGTNNDGGNGVKSDQYANSNSGSCMYGCKAKAMALTKYCQLHILKDSKQKLYTGCTNVIKRAPAGPLLCGKPTLASTVPVLCNVHFQKAQKHVAKALKDAGHNVSSTSKPPPKLHVIVAAFLLAFPGVISVYVQKGKDFVSVSCRYQMLFICAELLRENKEERRSRDFREDMANSKYEYVKSFEVEDEVMLPNLMVVRIDGRHFSRFSQVHEFEKPNDETALNLMNSCSAAVLEEFPDIIFAYGYSDEYSFVFKRTSRFYQRRASKILSLVASFFAAIYVTKWKEFFPQKKLEYAPSFSSKVVSCASAEVLQAYLAWRQHDCHTNNQYDTCFWMLVKSGKSISETQEILKDTQKQQKNELLFQKFGINYKTLPELFRQGSCLFKKKVEETVKHDENGNPVKRLRRKAVFVHSENIAGRSFWNEQPSLYNDLGHFTKNIGKIEPEFIRSFQFENKLLPLTWVVVRIDGCHFHRFSDVHEFEKPNDEQALKLMNSCAVAVLEEFEDIHFAYGVSDEYSFVLKKESELYKRQSSKKKSAITSFFTSTYVLQWGEFFPHKELKYPPSFDGRAVCYPTYNILLDYLAWRQVDCHINNQYNTCFWMLVKSGKTKTQSQDYLKGTQTREKNELLSRQFGIEYNALPVIFRMGSSVFRRKEAENGVVSRKKLEGEVVVDHCNIIERCFWEEHPHILSCS
;
A
#
# COMPACT_ATOMS: atom_id res chain seq x y z
N MET A 1 -26.36 53.74 -15.47
CA MET A 1 -26.42 55.20 -15.67
C MET A 1 -26.04 55.89 -14.36
N ALA A 2 -25.32 57.01 -14.47
CA ALA A 2 -24.73 57.86 -13.43
C ALA A 2 -25.72 58.28 -12.31
N SER A 3 -25.39 58.84 -11.13
CA SER A 3 -24.32 59.75 -10.63
C SER A 3 -24.62 59.95 -9.11
N ALA A 4 -23.68 59.88 -8.15
CA ALA A 4 -22.71 60.88 -7.66
C ALA A 4 -23.27 62.11 -6.85
N SER A 5 -22.71 62.27 -5.63
CA SER A 5 -22.44 63.52 -4.84
C SER A 5 -23.61 64.17 -4.04
N LYS A 6 -23.47 64.77 -2.83
CA LYS A 6 -22.32 65.34 -2.06
C LYS A 6 -22.76 65.78 -0.61
N ASN A 7 -21.84 65.67 0.38
CA ASN A 7 -21.50 66.65 1.48
C ASN A 7 -22.52 67.02 2.61
N ILE A 8 -22.19 67.41 3.88
CA ILE A 8 -20.97 67.86 4.61
C ILE A 8 -21.27 67.96 6.16
N GLN A 9 -20.21 68.17 6.98
CA GLN A 9 -20.09 68.73 8.37
C GLN A 9 -19.98 67.70 9.53
N GLN A 10 -19.13 67.82 10.56
CA GLN A 10 -17.88 68.54 10.93
C GLN A 10 -17.52 68.04 12.36
N ASN A 11 -16.22 67.85 12.67
CA ASN A 11 -15.67 67.68 14.04
C ASN A 11 -15.11 69.03 14.50
N PRO A 12 -15.04 69.36 15.83
CA PRO A 12 -13.72 69.37 16.50
C PRO A 12 -13.63 69.17 18.06
N PHE A 13 -12.46 68.67 18.50
CA PHE A 13 -11.62 68.94 19.71
C PHE A 13 -12.02 68.66 21.20
N SER A 14 -11.17 67.80 21.83
CA SER A 14 -10.46 67.84 23.15
C SER A 14 -11.07 68.42 24.44
N LEU A 15 -10.87 67.69 25.57
CA LEU A 15 -10.23 68.15 26.84
C LEU A 15 -10.05 67.00 27.88
N LYS A 16 -8.93 67.03 28.63
CA LYS A 16 -8.52 66.26 29.84
C LYS A 16 -9.01 67.00 31.14
N PRO A 17 -8.69 66.63 32.42
CA PRO A 17 -8.33 65.39 33.16
C PRO A 17 -9.22 65.22 34.45
N PRO A 18 -8.88 64.49 35.58
CA PRO A 18 -7.78 64.78 36.55
C PRO A 18 -7.06 63.57 37.22
N ARG A 19 -5.99 63.87 37.97
CA ARG A 19 -5.19 63.10 38.98
C ARG A 19 -5.23 63.92 40.30
N PRO A 20 -4.62 63.55 41.46
CA PRO A 20 -4.08 62.30 42.05
C PRO A 20 -4.65 62.10 43.51
N PRO A 21 -4.01 61.38 44.49
CA PRO A 21 -2.71 61.75 45.10
C PRO A 21 -1.75 60.57 45.38
N SER A 22 -0.54 60.96 45.78
CA SER A 22 0.66 60.17 46.10
C SER A 22 1.28 60.65 47.42
N SER A 23 2.05 59.79 48.11
CA SER A 23 3.02 60.00 49.23
C SER A 23 2.58 59.28 50.52
N SER A 24 3.39 58.70 51.41
CA SER A 24 4.84 58.50 51.63
C SER A 24 5.01 57.87 53.04
N GLY A 25 6.11 57.16 53.31
CA GLY A 25 6.57 56.74 54.65
C GLY A 25 6.77 55.22 54.75
N GLY A 26 7.85 54.65 55.28
CA GLY A 26 8.86 55.15 56.21
C GLY A 26 9.00 54.17 57.37
N ALA A 27 10.07 53.35 57.32
CA ALA A 27 10.83 52.70 58.40
C ALA A 27 10.17 52.16 59.71
N SER A 28 10.50 50.87 59.97
CA SER A 28 11.03 50.27 61.22
C SER A 28 10.30 50.33 62.57
N THR A 29 10.13 49.16 63.21
CA THR A 29 10.62 48.71 64.57
C THR A 29 9.74 47.56 65.09
N SER A 30 10.24 46.31 65.12
CA SER A 30 10.89 45.57 66.25
C SER A 30 9.88 44.99 67.25
N ALA A 31 9.73 43.65 67.31
CA ALA A 31 10.40 42.70 68.23
C ALA A 31 9.50 42.43 69.46
N VAL A 32 9.43 41.31 70.19
CA VAL A 32 10.33 40.22 70.65
C VAL A 32 9.34 39.08 71.06
N ALA A 33 9.55 37.76 70.96
CA ALA A 33 10.52 36.83 71.61
C ALA A 33 10.03 35.39 71.26
N SER A 34 10.76 34.26 71.35
CA SER A 34 12.15 33.89 71.63
C SER A 34 12.14 32.33 71.74
N THR A 35 12.87 31.58 70.89
CA THR A 35 14.20 30.93 71.13
C THR A 35 14.23 29.58 71.87
N SER A 36 14.86 28.58 71.24
CA SER A 36 16.08 27.85 71.68
C SER A 36 16.51 26.88 70.55
N ALA A 37 17.59 27.10 69.77
CA ALA A 37 19.04 26.86 70.05
C ALA A 37 19.35 25.35 70.21
N GLU A 38 20.33 24.69 69.57
CA GLU A 38 21.63 25.04 68.94
C GLU A 38 22.32 23.72 68.38
N PRO A 39 23.58 23.62 67.87
CA PRO A 39 24.20 24.24 66.67
C PRO A 39 25.24 23.38 65.88
N GLN A 40 25.87 24.01 64.86
CA GLN A 40 27.28 23.94 64.37
C GLN A 40 27.49 23.47 62.91
N ILE A 41 28.41 23.96 62.04
CA ILE A 41 29.20 25.21 61.81
C ILE A 41 29.93 25.04 60.42
N ARG A 42 29.99 26.11 59.59
CA ARG A 42 30.96 26.53 58.51
C ARG A 42 31.21 25.74 57.19
N ASN A 43 31.08 26.49 56.06
CA ASN A 43 31.66 26.32 54.70
C ASN A 43 33.16 26.77 54.65
N PRO A 44 33.99 26.75 53.54
CA PRO A 44 33.70 26.58 52.08
C PRO A 44 34.78 25.88 51.15
N THR A 45 34.41 25.69 49.86
CA THR A 45 35.23 25.70 48.60
C THR A 45 36.32 24.64 48.29
N LEU A 46 36.12 23.88 47.19
CA LEU A 46 36.98 23.81 45.96
C LEU A 46 36.50 22.69 45.01
N ASN A 47 36.23 23.05 43.74
CA ASN A 47 36.08 22.12 42.60
C ASN A 47 37.47 21.66 42.13
N PRO A 48 37.65 20.43 41.59
CA PRO A 48 37.33 20.19 40.17
C PRO A 48 36.72 18.80 39.82
N ASN A 49 35.91 18.81 38.75
CA ASN A 49 35.34 17.71 37.94
C ASN A 49 36.29 16.52 37.60
N PRO A 50 35.84 15.44 36.89
CA PRO A 50 34.50 14.82 36.76
C PRO A 50 34.53 13.26 36.76
N SER A 51 33.40 12.59 37.03
CA SER A 51 33.09 11.29 36.39
C SER A 51 31.64 10.86 36.67
N THR A 52 30.74 11.19 35.75
CA THR A 52 29.46 10.47 35.58
C THR A 52 29.34 10.11 34.11
N ASN A 53 29.43 8.81 33.84
CA ASN A 53 29.08 8.20 32.57
C ASN A 53 27.61 8.49 32.24
N VAL A 54 27.39 9.39 31.28
CA VAL A 54 26.12 9.54 30.59
C VAL A 54 26.19 8.66 29.35
N LEU A 55 25.32 7.63 29.28
CA LEU A 55 25.02 6.96 28.03
C LEU A 55 24.43 7.98 27.04
N PRO A 56 24.91 8.07 25.78
CA PRO A 56 24.31 8.97 24.82
C PRO A 56 22.93 8.46 24.40
N SER A 57 21.91 9.26 24.68
CA SER A 57 20.55 9.09 24.16
C SER A 57 20.54 9.26 22.64
N THR A 58 20.50 8.17 21.90
CA THR A 58 20.30 8.17 20.44
C THR A 58 18.82 8.24 20.09
N LEU A 59 18.18 9.38 20.43
CA LEU A 59 16.91 9.79 19.82
C LEU A 59 17.22 10.86 18.76
N PRO A 60 16.73 10.75 17.50
CA PRO A 60 17.06 11.71 16.42
C PRO A 60 16.46 13.11 16.61
N ILE A 61 15.69 13.31 17.68
CA ILE A 61 14.91 14.51 17.94
C ILE A 61 15.32 15.05 19.31
N THR A 62 16.14 16.09 19.32
CA THR A 62 16.41 16.87 20.52
C THR A 62 15.21 17.79 20.73
N MET A 63 14.46 17.56 21.83
CA MET A 63 13.36 18.45 22.21
C MET A 63 13.94 19.84 22.51
N SER A 64 13.24 20.91 22.13
CA SER A 64 13.66 22.25 22.55
C SER A 64 13.39 22.41 24.04
N GLN A 65 14.22 23.20 24.75
CA GLN A 65 14.08 23.44 26.19
C GLN A 65 12.67 23.94 26.57
N GLU A 66 12.03 24.71 25.68
CA GLU A 66 10.63 25.13 25.83
C GLU A 66 9.64 23.97 25.69
N ASP A 67 9.87 23.03 24.77
CA ASP A 67 8.95 21.90 24.56
C ASP A 67 9.05 20.86 25.70
N GLU A 68 10.20 20.77 26.38
CA GLU A 68 10.36 19.98 27.61
C GLU A 68 9.56 20.59 28.77
N ILE A 69 9.63 21.91 28.94
CA ILE A 69 8.86 22.64 29.96
C ILE A 69 7.36 22.52 29.69
N LEU A 70 6.93 22.70 28.43
CA LEU A 70 5.52 22.59 28.02
C LEU A 70 5.00 21.15 27.96
N ALA A 71 5.88 20.13 27.98
CA ALA A 71 5.46 18.73 28.05
C ALA A 71 4.93 18.35 29.43
N LEU A 72 5.36 19.06 30.48
CA LEU A 72 4.95 18.84 31.86
C LEU A 72 3.73 19.69 32.27
N SER A 73 3.30 20.62 31.41
CA SER A 73 2.16 21.51 31.68
C SER A 73 0.83 20.76 31.57
N SER A 74 -0.02 20.90 32.59
CA SER A 74 -1.38 20.32 32.59
C SER A 74 -2.35 21.05 31.66
N HIS A 75 -2.06 22.30 31.28
CA HIS A 75 -2.88 23.14 30.41
C HIS A 75 -1.99 23.93 29.45
N LEU A 76 -2.40 24.03 28.19
CA LEU A 76 -1.71 24.81 27.15
C LEU A 76 -2.71 25.74 26.47
N THR A 77 -2.30 26.99 26.21
CA THR A 77 -3.09 27.92 25.41
C THR A 77 -3.09 27.52 23.94
N ARG A 78 -4.13 27.90 23.18
CA ARG A 78 -4.23 27.61 21.74
C ARG A 78 -3.00 28.08 20.94
N PRO A 79 -2.43 29.29 21.18
CA PRO A 79 -1.21 29.72 20.49
C PRO A 79 0.02 28.84 20.78
N GLU A 80 0.20 28.39 22.03
CA GLU A 80 1.31 27.52 22.45
C GLU A 80 1.21 26.14 21.79
N LEU A 81 0.00 25.58 21.74
CA LEU A 81 -0.25 24.31 21.05
C LEU A 81 0.09 24.38 19.56
N LEU A 82 -0.30 25.47 18.89
CA LEU A 82 -0.02 25.67 17.47
C LEU A 82 1.49 25.85 17.21
N HIS A 83 2.19 26.60 18.06
CA HIS A 83 3.64 26.75 17.96
C HIS A 83 4.38 25.43 18.18
N ARG A 84 3.97 24.64 19.19
CA ARG A 84 4.54 23.31 19.46
C ARG A 84 4.31 22.35 18.29
N ARG A 85 3.09 22.30 17.73
CA ARG A 85 2.79 21.47 16.55
C ARG A 85 3.59 21.87 15.32
N SER A 86 3.73 23.18 15.07
CA SER A 86 4.53 23.70 13.96
C SER A 86 6.01 23.30 14.08
N ARG A 87 6.61 23.45 15.28
CA ARG A 87 7.99 23.03 15.54
C ARG A 87 8.20 21.53 15.35
N ASN A 88 7.31 20.70 15.92
CA ASN A 88 7.39 19.25 15.77
C ASN A 88 7.27 18.82 14.30
N LEU A 89 6.39 19.47 13.53
CA LEU A 89 6.25 19.21 12.09
C LEU A 89 7.52 19.58 11.33
N MET A 90 8.16 20.70 11.65
CA MET A 90 9.43 21.12 11.04
C MET A 90 10.58 20.17 11.39
N GLN A 91 10.66 19.70 12.63
CA GLN A 91 11.66 18.70 13.04
C GLN A 91 11.44 17.36 12.35
N LEU A 92 10.19 16.89 12.27
CA LEU A 92 9.85 15.66 11.55
C LEU A 92 10.19 15.78 10.05
N ALA A 93 9.86 16.91 9.42
CA ALA A 93 10.20 17.18 8.03
C ALA A 93 11.72 17.23 7.80
N LYS A 94 12.49 17.71 8.78
CA LYS A 94 13.97 17.64 8.75
C LYS A 94 14.45 16.19 8.81
N CYS A 95 13.94 15.37 9.73
CA CYS A 95 14.31 13.95 9.82
C CYS A 95 13.99 13.17 8.53
N TYR A 96 12.82 13.41 7.91
CA TYR A 96 12.49 12.81 6.62
C TYR A 96 13.45 13.24 5.51
N ARG A 97 13.84 14.51 5.49
CA ARG A 97 14.79 15.06 4.53
C ARG A 97 16.17 14.45 4.72
N ASP A 98 16.63 14.35 5.97
CA ASP A 98 17.93 13.78 6.32
C ASP A 98 17.97 12.28 5.98
N ASN A 99 16.91 11.52 6.30
CA ASN A 99 16.79 10.11 5.91
C ASN A 99 16.75 9.92 4.39
N TYR A 100 15.99 10.76 3.69
CA TYR A 100 15.97 10.75 2.23
C TYR A 100 17.37 10.96 1.66
N TRP A 101 18.11 11.96 2.14
CA TRP A 101 19.48 12.21 1.68
C TRP A 101 20.46 11.12 2.09
N ALA A 102 20.32 10.53 3.29
CA ALA A 102 21.13 9.40 3.72
C ALA A 102 20.89 8.17 2.82
N ILE A 103 19.63 7.88 2.45
CA ILE A 103 19.29 6.84 1.48
C ILE A 103 19.90 7.17 0.11
N MET A 104 19.79 8.42 -0.35
CA MET A 104 20.38 8.84 -1.63
C MET A 104 21.91 8.72 -1.62
N GLU A 105 22.59 9.04 -0.52
CA GLU A 105 24.03 8.80 -0.37
C GLU A 105 24.36 7.31 -0.29
N GLY A 106 23.53 6.50 0.38
CA GLY A 106 23.65 5.04 0.39
C GLY A 106 23.51 4.44 -1.02
N VAL A 107 22.56 4.93 -1.81
CA VAL A 107 22.40 4.53 -3.22
C VAL A 107 23.60 4.97 -4.06
N LYS A 108 24.12 6.18 -3.86
CA LYS A 108 25.34 6.63 -4.55
C LYS A 108 26.57 5.81 -4.15
N ALA A 109 26.70 5.44 -2.88
CA ALA A 109 27.78 4.59 -2.39
C ALA A 109 27.69 3.18 -2.97
N GLN A 110 26.51 2.55 -2.94
CA GLN A 110 26.29 1.25 -3.56
C GLN A 110 26.47 1.29 -5.08
N HIS A 111 26.10 2.39 -5.73
CA HIS A 111 26.37 2.61 -7.15
C HIS A 111 27.87 2.78 -7.41
N ARG A 112 28.62 3.48 -6.54
CA ARG A 112 30.09 3.55 -6.60
C ARG A 112 30.72 2.19 -6.40
N ASP A 113 30.27 1.40 -5.43
CA ASP A 113 30.76 0.03 -5.19
C ASP A 113 30.42 -0.89 -6.36
N TYR A 114 29.22 -0.78 -6.92
CA TYR A 114 28.86 -1.47 -8.16
C TYR A 114 29.78 -1.05 -9.31
N TRP A 115 30.05 0.25 -9.44
CA TRP A 115 30.97 0.78 -10.45
C TRP A 115 32.44 0.37 -10.20
N TRP A 116 32.86 0.22 -8.95
CA TRP A 116 34.19 -0.23 -8.58
C TRP A 116 34.36 -1.74 -8.82
N LYS A 117 33.32 -2.52 -8.51
CA LYS A 117 33.31 -3.98 -8.56
C LYS A 117 33.01 -4.55 -9.95
N TYR A 118 32.25 -3.82 -10.77
CA TYR A 118 31.85 -4.22 -12.12
C TYR A 118 32.31 -3.26 -13.24
N GLY A 119 32.81 -2.07 -12.91
CA GLY A 119 33.19 -1.02 -13.87
C GLY A 119 34.61 -1.13 -14.42
N ILE A 120 35.02 -2.33 -14.82
CA ILE A 120 36.04 -2.47 -15.86
C ILE A 120 35.32 -2.23 -17.19
N SER A 121 35.73 -1.21 -17.94
CA SER A 121 35.17 -0.95 -19.28
C SER A 121 35.41 -2.19 -20.17
N PRO A 122 34.37 -2.90 -20.63
CA PRO A 122 34.53 -4.16 -21.35
C PRO A 122 34.77 -3.92 -22.85
N PHE A 123 35.24 -2.74 -23.26
CA PHE A 123 35.51 -2.46 -24.67
C PHE A 123 36.76 -3.22 -25.11
N LYS A 124 36.57 -4.47 -25.51
CA LYS A 124 37.53 -5.21 -26.33
C LYS A 124 37.42 -4.66 -27.75
N ASP A 125 38.50 -4.07 -28.26
CA ASP A 125 38.63 -3.84 -29.70
C ASP A 125 38.59 -5.20 -30.40
N GLU A 126 37.49 -5.51 -31.10
CA GLU A 126 37.35 -6.75 -31.87
C GLU A 126 38.21 -6.76 -33.17
N HIS A 127 39.19 -5.86 -33.30
CA HIS A 127 39.98 -5.71 -34.54
C HIS A 127 41.49 -5.93 -34.44
N ASN A 128 41.99 -6.70 -33.47
CA ASN A 128 43.37 -7.17 -33.50
C ASN A 128 43.50 -8.66 -33.13
N GLN A 129 43.08 -9.54 -34.05
CA GLN A 129 43.66 -10.89 -34.11
C GLN A 129 44.92 -10.84 -34.97
N SER A 130 46.09 -10.92 -34.34
CA SER A 130 47.17 -11.80 -34.80
C SER A 130 48.34 -11.85 -33.81
N ASN A 131 48.79 -13.08 -33.55
CA ASN A 131 50.17 -13.45 -33.21
C ASN A 131 50.74 -13.05 -31.83
N LYS A 132 50.73 -13.97 -30.85
CA LYS A 132 51.83 -14.94 -30.63
C LYS A 132 51.68 -15.74 -29.31
N ARG A 133 51.77 -17.06 -29.48
CA ARG A 133 52.22 -18.16 -28.60
C ARG A 133 52.81 -17.87 -27.21
N ARG A 134 52.28 -18.65 -26.24
CA ARG A 134 52.92 -19.46 -25.16
C ARG A 134 54.12 -18.87 -24.37
N ARG A 135 54.00 -18.85 -23.02
CA ARG A 135 54.83 -19.65 -22.07
C ARG A 135 54.31 -19.57 -20.62
N LEU A 136 54.51 -20.68 -19.90
CA LEU A 136 54.26 -20.90 -18.46
C LEU A 136 55.12 -19.99 -17.56
N GLY A 137 54.68 -19.76 -16.31
CA GLY A 137 55.53 -19.32 -15.19
C GLY A 137 54.77 -18.96 -13.91
N GLN A 138 55.28 -19.41 -12.77
CA GLN A 138 54.73 -19.47 -11.40
C GLN A 138 54.90 -18.18 -10.54
N GLU A 139 54.05 -18.06 -9.51
CA GLU A 139 54.25 -17.60 -8.10
C GLU A 139 54.78 -16.20 -7.69
N GLY A 140 54.27 -15.74 -6.53
CA GLY A 140 54.75 -14.62 -5.67
C GLY A 140 53.76 -13.44 -5.63
N ASP A 141 52.88 -13.22 -4.65
CA ASP A 141 52.96 -13.01 -3.18
C ASP A 141 53.25 -11.56 -2.74
N ILE A 142 52.33 -11.07 -1.89
CA ILE A 142 52.24 -9.91 -0.95
C ILE A 142 52.80 -8.52 -1.32
N GLY A 143 51.98 -7.49 -1.09
CA GLY A 143 52.43 -6.10 -0.91
C GLY A 143 51.31 -5.11 -0.64
N ASP A 144 51.02 -4.93 0.65
CA ASP A 144 50.09 -3.95 1.24
C ASP A 144 50.53 -2.49 0.97
N GLY A 145 49.60 -1.54 0.90
CA GLY A 145 49.93 -0.14 0.62
C GLY A 145 48.74 0.82 0.56
N ASP A 146 48.33 1.30 1.73
CA ASP A 146 47.45 2.46 1.94
C ASP A 146 47.91 3.72 1.19
N ALA A 147 46.97 4.41 0.52
CA ALA A 147 47.14 5.81 0.13
C ALA A 147 45.78 6.53 -0.11
N VAL A 148 45.24 7.06 0.99
CA VAL A 148 44.66 8.41 1.17
C VAL A 148 44.02 9.09 -0.05
N GLU A 149 42.69 9.22 0.00
CA GLU A 149 41.90 10.12 -0.86
C GLU A 149 42.19 11.60 -0.56
N GLY A 150 42.64 12.33 -1.58
CA GLY A 150 42.78 13.79 -1.56
C GLY A 150 41.94 14.43 -2.68
N SER A 151 40.97 15.25 -2.27
CA SER A 151 40.21 16.17 -3.12
C SER A 151 41.10 17.25 -3.73
N GLY A 152 40.82 17.71 -4.95
CA GLY A 152 41.51 18.86 -5.52
C GLY A 152 41.13 19.18 -6.96
N ASP A 153 40.26 20.17 -7.10
CA ASP A 153 39.80 20.79 -8.34
C ASP A 153 40.84 21.77 -8.93
N ASN A 154 40.67 22.08 -10.22
CA ASN A 154 41.16 23.25 -10.98
C ASN A 154 42.57 23.33 -11.59
N GLY A 155 42.57 23.80 -12.85
CA GLY A 155 43.70 24.49 -13.52
C GLY A 155 43.86 24.10 -14.99
N THR A 156 43.17 24.75 -15.92
CA THR A 156 43.72 25.68 -16.95
C THR A 156 44.82 25.12 -17.85
N ASN A 157 44.65 25.21 -19.17
CA ASN A 157 45.71 25.75 -20.06
C ASN A 157 45.23 26.06 -21.49
N ASN A 158 45.65 27.24 -21.93
CA ASN A 158 45.76 27.69 -23.31
C ASN A 158 47.01 27.06 -23.99
N ASP A 159 46.97 27.14 -25.31
CA ASP A 159 47.93 26.83 -26.38
C ASP A 159 49.44 26.77 -26.10
N GLY A 160 50.10 25.90 -26.89
CA GLY A 160 51.38 26.25 -27.53
C GLY A 160 52.56 25.29 -27.36
N GLY A 161 52.79 24.44 -28.36
CA GLY A 161 54.11 24.32 -29.03
C GLY A 161 55.28 23.54 -28.40
N ASN A 162 55.76 22.57 -29.19
CA ASN A 162 57.10 21.96 -29.23
C ASN A 162 57.49 20.92 -28.17
N GLY A 163 57.77 19.72 -28.68
CA GLY A 163 58.21 18.57 -27.91
C GLY A 163 59.70 18.31 -28.00
N VAL A 164 60.15 17.34 -27.19
CA VAL A 164 61.25 16.40 -27.48
C VAL A 164 60.92 15.12 -26.71
N LYS A 165 61.10 13.98 -27.39
CA LYS A 165 60.92 12.62 -26.88
C LYS A 165 62.09 12.20 -25.99
N SER A 166 61.82 11.41 -24.95
CA SER A 166 62.68 10.28 -24.57
C SER A 166 61.90 9.32 -23.69
N ASP A 167 61.89 8.07 -24.11
CA ASP A 167 61.23 6.91 -23.50
C ASP A 167 61.66 6.67 -22.04
N GLN A 168 60.80 6.08 -21.20
CA GLN A 168 60.83 4.63 -20.96
C GLN A 168 59.91 4.20 -19.79
N TYR A 169 59.22 3.06 -19.99
CA TYR A 169 58.55 2.18 -19.02
C TYR A 169 57.39 2.73 -18.17
N ALA A 170 56.16 2.57 -18.67
CA ALA A 170 55.01 2.27 -17.81
C ALA A 170 53.93 1.50 -18.58
N ASN A 171 53.65 0.31 -18.07
CA ASN A 171 52.61 -0.60 -18.46
C ASN A 171 51.23 -0.04 -18.03
N SER A 172 50.36 0.37 -18.96
CA SER A 172 48.93 0.54 -18.64
C SER A 172 48.09 0.59 -19.91
N ASN A 173 47.34 -0.48 -20.13
CA ASN A 173 46.24 -0.58 -21.07
C ASN A 173 45.03 0.25 -20.55
N SER A 174 45.16 1.58 -20.54
CA SER A 174 44.11 2.51 -20.10
C SER A 174 43.54 3.27 -21.29
N GLY A 175 42.29 2.97 -21.66
CA GLY A 175 41.58 3.59 -22.79
C GLY A 175 41.54 5.12 -22.69
N SER A 176 42.38 5.77 -23.49
CA SER A 176 42.35 7.20 -23.73
C SER A 176 41.15 7.55 -24.61
N CYS A 177 40.60 8.74 -24.44
CA CYS A 177 39.48 9.19 -25.26
C CYS A 177 39.89 9.30 -26.73
N MET A 178 39.09 8.71 -27.64
CA MET A 178 39.37 8.58 -29.07
C MET A 178 39.62 9.93 -29.79
N TYR A 179 39.20 11.05 -29.18
CA TYR A 179 39.33 12.39 -29.74
C TYR A 179 40.71 13.05 -29.54
N GLY A 180 41.78 12.25 -29.40
CA GLY A 180 43.15 12.75 -29.23
C GLY A 180 43.41 13.51 -27.93
N CYS A 181 42.51 13.41 -26.95
CA CYS A 181 42.68 14.07 -25.66
C CYS A 181 43.23 13.09 -24.62
N LYS A 182 44.11 13.57 -23.74
CA LYS A 182 44.73 12.78 -22.67
C LYS A 182 43.76 12.36 -21.56
N ALA A 183 42.51 12.82 -21.60
CA ALA A 183 41.50 12.47 -20.62
C ALA A 183 41.02 11.02 -20.78
N LYS A 184 40.82 10.33 -19.65
CA LYS A 184 40.30 8.97 -19.59
C LYS A 184 38.90 8.90 -20.19
N ALA A 185 38.63 7.89 -21.01
CA ALA A 185 37.30 7.63 -21.52
C ALA A 185 36.33 7.27 -20.38
N MET A 186 35.06 7.66 -20.50
CA MET A 186 34.03 7.27 -19.54
C MET A 186 33.63 5.80 -19.72
N ALA A 187 33.06 5.18 -18.69
CA ALA A 187 32.62 3.79 -18.77
C ALA A 187 31.62 3.58 -19.93
N LEU A 188 31.77 2.46 -20.66
CA LEU A 188 30.91 2.06 -21.78
C LEU A 188 30.96 2.98 -23.02
N THR A 189 31.93 3.90 -23.09
CA THR A 189 32.13 4.78 -24.24
C THR A 189 33.63 5.03 -24.46
N LYS A 190 33.98 5.43 -25.68
CA LYS A 190 35.36 5.81 -26.06
C LYS A 190 35.63 7.31 -25.90
N TYR A 191 34.68 8.06 -25.33
CA TYR A 191 34.77 9.51 -25.16
C TYR A 191 34.90 9.90 -23.68
N CYS A 192 35.66 10.96 -23.39
CA CYS A 192 35.70 11.57 -22.06
C CYS A 192 34.49 12.48 -21.85
N GLN A 193 34.28 12.97 -20.62
CA GLN A 193 33.15 13.84 -20.28
C GLN A 193 33.06 15.09 -21.15
N LEU A 194 34.18 15.69 -21.56
CA LEU A 194 34.19 16.87 -22.43
C LEU A 194 33.81 16.55 -23.89
N HIS A 195 34.01 15.31 -24.32
CA HIS A 195 33.78 14.86 -25.69
C HIS A 195 32.57 13.93 -25.84
N ILE A 196 31.85 13.63 -24.75
CA ILE A 196 30.72 12.70 -24.75
C ILE A 196 29.61 13.07 -25.73
N LEU A 197 29.41 14.36 -26.01
CA LEU A 197 28.42 14.81 -27.00
C LEU A 197 28.75 14.42 -28.44
N LYS A 198 29.98 13.95 -28.72
CA LYS A 198 30.40 13.43 -30.03
C LYS A 198 30.11 11.94 -30.19
N ASP A 199 29.71 11.25 -29.13
CA ASP A 199 29.24 9.87 -29.22
C ASP A 199 27.83 9.86 -29.80
N SER A 200 27.67 9.36 -31.03
CA SER A 200 26.37 9.27 -31.68
C SER A 200 25.43 8.25 -31.03
N LYS A 201 25.95 7.34 -30.19
CA LYS A 201 25.16 6.31 -29.50
C LYS A 201 24.71 6.75 -28.10
N GLN A 202 25.35 7.76 -27.50
CA GLN A 202 24.99 8.20 -26.15
C GLN A 202 23.75 9.12 -26.16
N LYS A 203 22.87 8.96 -25.16
CA LYS A 203 21.64 9.76 -25.00
C LYS A 203 21.54 10.48 -23.65
N LEU A 204 22.54 10.32 -22.78
CA LEU A 204 22.51 10.76 -21.38
C LEU A 204 22.95 12.23 -21.21
N TYR A 205 23.82 12.70 -22.09
CA TYR A 205 24.36 14.06 -22.07
C TYR A 205 23.84 14.86 -23.26
N THR A 206 23.62 16.15 -23.02
CA THR A 206 23.25 17.15 -24.02
C THR A 206 24.05 18.42 -23.78
N GLY A 207 24.10 19.32 -24.77
CA GLY A 207 24.79 20.60 -24.65
C GLY A 207 24.05 21.56 -23.73
N CYS A 208 24.79 22.23 -22.84
CA CYS A 208 24.28 23.34 -22.03
C CYS A 208 23.59 24.38 -22.92
N THR A 209 22.33 24.68 -22.62
CA THR A 209 21.45 25.55 -23.41
C THR A 209 21.57 27.03 -23.03
N ASN A 210 22.59 27.42 -22.24
CA ASN A 210 22.80 28.82 -21.91
C ASN A 210 23.21 29.61 -23.16
N VAL A 211 22.56 30.74 -23.41
CA VAL A 211 22.90 31.63 -24.54
C VAL A 211 24.11 32.47 -24.16
N ILE A 212 25.22 32.29 -24.86
CA ILE A 212 26.45 33.07 -24.66
C ILE A 212 26.38 34.38 -25.44
N LYS A 213 25.89 34.35 -26.69
CA LYS A 213 25.77 35.54 -27.56
C LYS A 213 24.57 35.38 -28.48
N ARG A 214 23.81 36.46 -28.72
CA ARG A 214 22.76 36.47 -29.74
C ARG A 214 23.35 37.00 -31.05
N ALA A 215 23.26 36.21 -32.11
CA ALA A 215 23.68 36.58 -33.46
C ALA A 215 22.47 36.57 -34.41
N PRO A 216 22.54 37.26 -35.57
CA PRO A 216 21.45 37.26 -36.55
C PRO A 216 21.07 35.85 -37.06
N ALA A 217 22.01 34.90 -37.01
CA ALA A 217 21.81 33.50 -37.40
C ALA A 217 21.26 32.60 -36.27
N GLY A 218 20.96 33.15 -35.09
CA GLY A 218 20.44 32.42 -33.93
C GLY A 218 21.30 32.56 -32.66
N PRO A 219 20.81 32.07 -31.51
CA PRO A 219 21.55 32.14 -30.24
C PRO A 219 22.72 31.15 -30.22
N LEU A 220 23.94 31.65 -29.97
CA LEU A 220 25.11 30.81 -29.72
C LEU A 220 25.01 30.23 -28.30
N LEU A 221 24.88 28.91 -28.22
CA LEU A 221 24.73 28.17 -26.96
C LEU A 221 26.08 27.75 -26.37
N CYS A 222 26.12 27.55 -25.06
CA CYS A 222 27.31 27.12 -24.34
C CYS A 222 27.84 25.76 -24.77
N GLY A 223 26.97 24.80 -25.07
CA GLY A 223 27.36 23.50 -25.62
C GLY A 223 28.17 22.59 -24.68
N LYS A 224 28.48 23.01 -23.45
CA LYS A 224 29.19 22.17 -22.47
C LYS A 224 28.36 20.92 -22.12
N PRO A 225 28.94 19.71 -22.11
CA PRO A 225 28.21 18.48 -21.79
C PRO A 225 27.55 18.54 -20.42
N THR A 226 26.23 18.37 -20.40
CA THR A 226 25.38 18.43 -19.20
C THR A 226 24.41 17.26 -19.27
N LEU A 227 24.05 16.66 -18.13
CA LEU A 227 23.06 15.58 -18.12
C LEU A 227 21.73 16.07 -18.70
N ALA A 228 21.13 15.29 -19.60
CA ALA A 228 19.82 15.61 -20.19
C ALA A 228 18.69 15.65 -19.16
N SER A 229 18.92 15.13 -17.94
CA SER A 229 17.99 15.19 -16.82
C SER A 229 18.01 16.50 -16.03
N THR A 230 19.00 17.40 -16.23
CA THR A 230 19.01 18.69 -15.53
C THR A 230 18.02 19.66 -16.15
N VAL A 231 17.21 20.31 -15.31
CA VAL A 231 16.21 21.29 -15.75
C VAL A 231 16.39 22.59 -14.95
N PRO A 232 16.68 23.73 -15.62
CA PRO A 232 17.05 23.85 -17.03
C PRO A 232 18.38 23.15 -17.34
N VAL A 233 18.60 22.79 -18.61
CA VAL A 233 19.81 22.09 -19.10
C VAL A 233 21.00 23.04 -19.12
N LEU A 234 21.51 23.38 -17.93
CA LEU A 234 22.61 24.30 -17.72
C LEU A 234 23.79 23.56 -17.08
N CYS A 235 25.00 23.85 -17.54
CA CYS A 235 26.19 23.43 -16.82
C CYS A 235 26.27 24.17 -15.47
N ASN A 236 26.98 23.60 -14.50
CA ASN A 236 27.04 24.11 -13.12
C ASN A 236 27.32 25.62 -13.02
N VAL A 237 28.26 26.12 -13.84
CA VAL A 237 28.62 27.55 -13.88
C VAL A 237 27.43 28.42 -14.31
N HIS A 238 26.70 28.01 -15.34
CA HIS A 238 25.55 28.76 -15.84
C HIS A 238 24.31 28.58 -14.97
N PHE A 239 24.15 27.42 -14.33
CA PHE A 239 23.10 27.18 -13.35
C PHE A 239 23.24 28.11 -12.13
N GLN A 240 24.45 28.21 -11.56
CA GLN A 240 24.74 29.13 -10.45
C GLN A 240 24.56 30.60 -10.84
N LYS A 241 25.00 30.99 -12.05
CA LYS A 241 24.79 32.36 -12.57
C LYS A 241 23.30 32.68 -12.69
N ALA A 242 22.51 31.71 -13.14
CA ALA A 242 21.08 31.91 -13.30
C ALA A 242 20.32 31.95 -11.96
N GLN A 243 20.73 31.15 -10.98
CA GLN A 243 20.22 31.26 -9.60
C GLN A 243 20.46 32.67 -9.02
N LYS A 244 21.64 33.26 -9.26
CA LYS A 244 21.94 34.65 -8.85
C LYS A 244 21.03 35.68 -9.55
N HIS A 245 20.72 35.49 -10.83
CA HIS A 245 19.80 36.38 -11.55
C HIS A 245 18.35 36.27 -11.05
N VAL A 246 17.87 35.05 -10.75
CA VAL A 246 16.54 34.85 -10.16
C VAL A 246 16.46 35.47 -8.77
N ALA A 247 17.48 35.28 -7.94
CA ALA A 247 17.55 35.90 -6.61
C ALA A 247 17.55 37.44 -6.70
N LYS A 248 18.23 38.02 -7.71
CA LYS A 248 18.20 39.46 -7.98
C LYS A 248 16.83 39.94 -8.45
N ALA A 249 16.19 39.23 -9.39
CA ALA A 249 14.86 39.58 -9.90
C ALA A 249 13.78 39.54 -8.81
N LEU A 250 13.87 38.57 -7.89
CA LEU A 250 12.98 38.49 -6.73
C LEU A 250 13.22 39.66 -5.76
N LYS A 251 14.48 40.05 -5.56
CA LYS A 251 14.85 41.22 -4.74
C LYS A 251 14.33 42.52 -5.35
N ASP A 252 14.46 42.70 -6.67
CA ASP A 252 13.97 43.86 -7.41
C ASP A 252 12.42 43.93 -7.42
N ALA A 253 11.74 42.77 -7.35
CA ALA A 253 10.29 42.66 -7.18
C ALA A 253 9.81 42.86 -5.71
N GLY A 254 10.67 43.32 -4.81
CA GLY A 254 10.33 43.60 -3.41
C GLY A 254 10.31 42.38 -2.47
N HIS A 255 10.73 41.21 -2.95
CA HIS A 255 10.79 39.97 -2.17
C HIS A 255 12.24 39.68 -1.76
N ASN A 256 12.58 39.96 -0.51
CA ASN A 256 13.91 39.70 0.03
C ASN A 256 13.97 38.27 0.58
N VAL A 257 14.75 37.38 -0.05
CA VAL A 257 14.84 35.94 0.25
C VAL A 257 15.45 35.65 1.64
N SER A 258 15.95 36.67 2.34
CA SER A 258 16.60 36.56 3.65
C SER A 258 15.76 37.05 4.84
N SER A 259 14.48 37.40 4.65
CA SER A 259 13.63 37.93 5.74
C SER A 259 12.47 36.97 6.04
N THR A 260 12.42 36.44 7.26
CA THR A 260 11.41 35.49 7.76
C THR A 260 10.08 36.15 8.15
N SER A 261 9.93 37.46 8.01
CA SER A 261 8.77 38.23 8.50
C SER A 261 7.80 38.73 7.41
N LYS A 262 8.00 38.35 6.14
CA LYS A 262 7.06 38.69 5.04
C LYS A 262 6.46 37.43 4.41
N PRO A 263 5.17 37.48 4.00
CA PRO A 263 4.52 36.35 3.34
C PRO A 263 5.25 35.98 2.03
N PRO A 264 5.32 34.68 1.69
CA PRO A 264 6.03 34.22 0.49
C PRO A 264 5.39 34.83 -0.79
N PRO A 265 6.19 35.13 -1.83
CA PRO A 265 5.69 35.67 -3.08
C PRO A 265 4.60 34.78 -3.69
N LYS A 266 3.55 35.39 -4.23
CA LYS A 266 2.48 34.68 -4.95
C LYS A 266 3.08 33.96 -6.17
N LEU A 267 2.55 32.77 -6.48
CA LEU A 267 3.06 31.88 -7.55
C LEU A 267 3.31 32.60 -8.89
N HIS A 268 2.42 33.49 -9.32
CA HIS A 268 2.56 34.22 -10.57
C HIS A 268 3.76 35.21 -10.57
N VAL A 269 4.17 35.73 -9.41
CA VAL A 269 5.34 36.61 -9.26
C VAL A 269 6.63 35.81 -9.39
N ILE A 270 6.67 34.61 -8.79
CA ILE A 270 7.79 33.67 -8.92
C ILE A 270 7.93 33.22 -10.38
N VAL A 271 6.82 32.86 -11.02
CA VAL A 271 6.78 32.46 -12.43
C VAL A 271 7.21 33.61 -13.34
N ALA A 272 6.76 34.84 -13.11
CA ALA A 272 7.18 36.01 -13.90
C ALA A 272 8.68 36.32 -13.75
N ALA A 273 9.23 36.28 -12.54
CA ALA A 273 10.66 36.48 -12.29
C ALA A 273 11.50 35.37 -12.94
N PHE A 274 11.01 34.13 -12.92
CA PHE A 274 11.64 33.00 -13.60
C PHE A 274 11.61 33.17 -15.13
N LEU A 275 10.49 33.59 -15.71
CA LEU A 275 10.37 33.82 -17.15
C LEU A 275 11.24 34.99 -17.65
N LEU A 276 11.38 36.06 -16.85
CA LEU A 276 12.26 37.20 -17.15
C LEU A 276 13.75 36.82 -17.08
N ALA A 277 14.14 35.96 -16.13
CA ALA A 277 15.50 35.47 -15.99
C ALA A 277 15.89 34.44 -17.07
N PHE A 278 14.90 33.78 -17.71
CA PHE A 278 15.11 32.71 -18.69
C PHE A 278 14.29 32.89 -19.99
N PRO A 279 14.57 33.90 -20.84
CA PRO A 279 13.82 34.17 -22.07
C PRO A 279 13.87 33.04 -23.12
N GLY A 280 14.83 32.12 -22.99
CA GLY A 280 15.03 31.00 -23.93
C GLY A 280 14.06 29.83 -23.76
N VAL A 281 13.31 29.77 -22.66
CA VAL A 281 12.37 28.65 -22.39
C VAL A 281 11.13 28.71 -23.31
N ILE A 282 10.78 29.90 -23.80
CA ILE A 282 9.60 30.11 -24.67
C ILE A 282 9.86 29.61 -26.11
N SER A 283 11.12 29.64 -26.58
CA SER A 283 11.45 29.31 -27.98
C SER A 283 11.42 27.80 -28.29
N VAL A 284 11.55 26.94 -27.28
CA VAL A 284 11.54 25.47 -27.48
C VAL A 284 10.11 24.90 -27.56
N TYR A 285 9.09 25.65 -27.14
CA TYR A 285 7.71 25.16 -27.06
C TYR A 285 6.92 25.23 -28.37
N VAL A 286 7.41 25.92 -29.41
CA VAL A 286 6.63 26.15 -30.64
C VAL A 286 7.14 25.41 -31.88
N GLN A 287 8.30 24.73 -31.84
CA GLN A 287 8.93 24.29 -33.11
C GLN A 287 9.31 22.82 -33.30
N LYS A 288 9.09 21.90 -32.34
CA LYS A 288 9.26 20.46 -32.60
C LYS A 288 8.17 19.61 -31.96
N GLY A 289 7.17 19.25 -32.78
CA GLY A 289 6.30 18.11 -32.52
C GLY A 289 7.04 16.80 -32.77
N LYS A 290 6.69 15.79 -31.97
CA LYS A 290 7.11 14.37 -31.94
C LYS A 290 8.26 13.99 -31.00
N ASP A 291 7.86 13.06 -30.13
CA ASP A 291 8.58 11.95 -29.49
C ASP A 291 9.71 12.20 -28.48
N PHE A 292 9.47 11.61 -27.30
CA PHE A 292 10.46 11.16 -26.30
C PHE A 292 11.58 12.17 -25.96
N VAL A 293 11.27 13.10 -25.06
CA VAL A 293 12.10 13.59 -23.91
C VAL A 293 11.39 14.83 -23.36
N SER A 294 10.57 14.63 -22.32
CA SER A 294 10.13 15.64 -21.33
C SER A 294 9.06 15.00 -20.43
N VAL A 295 9.46 13.93 -19.73
CA VAL A 295 8.64 13.33 -18.67
C VAL A 295 9.04 13.94 -17.33
N SER A 296 10.32 14.22 -17.10
CA SER A 296 10.83 14.78 -15.83
C SER A 296 10.23 16.17 -15.49
N CYS A 297 10.16 17.09 -16.45
CA CYS A 297 9.64 18.44 -16.20
C CYS A 297 8.12 18.46 -15.99
N ARG A 298 7.39 17.55 -16.65
CA ARG A 298 5.95 17.35 -16.38
C ARG A 298 5.76 16.73 -15.00
N TYR A 299 6.56 15.74 -14.60
CA TYR A 299 6.41 15.09 -13.30
C TYR A 299 6.75 16.00 -12.13
N GLN A 300 7.74 16.89 -12.22
CA GLN A 300 8.12 17.75 -11.09
C GLN A 300 7.19 18.97 -10.93
N MET A 301 6.70 19.54 -12.04
CA MET A 301 5.59 20.50 -11.98
C MET A 301 4.26 19.82 -11.62
N LEU A 302 4.00 18.59 -12.07
CA LEU A 302 2.82 17.82 -11.65
C LEU A 302 2.93 17.36 -10.20
N PHE A 303 4.12 17.14 -9.63
CA PHE A 303 4.29 16.79 -8.22
C PHE A 303 4.08 18.01 -7.34
N ILE A 304 4.67 19.16 -7.69
CA ILE A 304 4.42 20.41 -6.97
C ILE A 304 2.97 20.89 -7.15
N CYS A 305 2.39 20.76 -8.36
CA CYS A 305 0.97 21.00 -8.57
C CYS A 305 0.09 19.93 -7.94
N ALA A 306 0.50 18.66 -7.82
CA ALA A 306 -0.26 17.62 -7.15
C ALA A 306 -0.26 17.80 -5.64
N GLU A 307 0.84 18.28 -5.05
CA GLU A 307 0.94 18.64 -3.63
C GLU A 307 0.10 19.89 -3.33
N LEU A 308 0.18 20.93 -4.17
CA LEU A 308 -0.65 22.16 -4.04
C LEU A 308 -2.13 21.93 -4.39
N LEU A 309 -2.43 21.00 -5.30
CA LEU A 309 -3.77 20.51 -5.57
C LEU A 309 -4.23 19.51 -4.52
N ARG A 310 -3.33 18.84 -3.75
CA ARG A 310 -3.67 17.99 -2.60
C ARG A 310 -4.19 18.86 -1.47
N GLU A 311 -3.53 19.98 -1.19
CA GLU A 311 -4.02 20.97 -0.22
C GLU A 311 -5.37 21.57 -0.67
N ASN A 312 -5.55 21.89 -1.95
CA ASN A 312 -6.84 22.39 -2.47
C ASN A 312 -7.92 21.30 -2.62
N LYS A 313 -7.55 20.01 -2.85
CA LYS A 313 -8.48 18.88 -2.87
C LYS A 313 -8.86 18.45 -1.47
N GLU A 314 -8.02 18.61 -0.46
CA GLU A 314 -8.39 18.41 0.94
C GLU A 314 -9.37 19.51 1.39
N GLU A 315 -9.17 20.77 0.97
CA GLU A 315 -10.14 21.86 1.18
C GLU A 315 -11.45 21.70 0.38
N ARG A 316 -11.43 21.15 -0.84
CA ARG A 316 -12.65 20.89 -1.65
C ARG A 316 -13.33 19.56 -1.35
N ARG A 317 -12.61 18.48 -1.02
CA ARG A 317 -13.22 17.21 -0.52
C ARG A 317 -13.81 17.36 0.87
N SER A 318 -13.28 18.28 1.68
CA SER A 318 -13.94 18.72 2.92
C SER A 318 -15.30 19.38 2.66
N ARG A 319 -15.63 19.80 1.43
CA ARG A 319 -16.91 20.42 1.08
C ARG A 319 -17.86 19.51 0.28
N ASP A 320 -17.36 18.46 -0.37
CA ASP A 320 -18.16 17.65 -1.32
C ASP A 320 -18.39 16.19 -0.91
N PHE A 321 -18.03 15.74 0.29
CA PHE A 321 -18.45 14.43 0.80
C PHE A 321 -18.88 14.50 2.27
N ARG A 322 -20.20 14.37 2.47
CA ARG A 322 -20.98 14.31 3.73
C ARG A 322 -21.35 15.67 4.32
N GLU A 323 -22.47 16.20 3.85
CA GLU A 323 -23.35 16.98 4.72
C GLU A 323 -23.88 16.08 5.85
N ASP A 324 -23.79 16.60 7.08
CA ASP A 324 -24.47 16.22 8.32
C ASP A 324 -24.29 14.80 8.88
N MET A 325 -23.20 14.58 9.63
CA MET A 325 -23.17 13.85 10.91
C MET A 325 -22.08 14.48 11.79
N ALA A 326 -22.36 14.73 13.07
CA ALA A 326 -21.41 15.38 13.98
C ALA A 326 -20.10 14.57 14.10
N ASN A 327 -18.97 15.18 13.76
CA ASN A 327 -17.66 14.51 13.85
C ASN A 327 -17.35 14.18 15.32
N SER A 328 -17.24 12.89 15.63
CA SER A 328 -16.88 12.44 16.98
C SER A 328 -15.42 12.81 17.29
N LYS A 329 -15.07 12.91 18.58
CA LYS A 329 -13.67 13.15 19.01
C LYS A 329 -12.67 12.10 18.50
N TYR A 330 -13.16 10.95 18.04
CA TYR A 330 -12.35 9.82 17.59
C TYR A 330 -12.09 9.80 16.09
N GLU A 331 -12.70 10.67 15.28
CA GLU A 331 -12.60 10.60 13.81
C GLU A 331 -11.15 10.59 13.28
N TYR A 332 -10.22 11.17 14.03
CA TYR A 332 -8.80 11.20 13.69
C TYR A 332 -8.20 9.81 13.44
N VAL A 333 -8.72 8.73 14.06
CA VAL A 333 -8.22 7.36 13.88
C VAL A 333 -8.40 6.84 12.45
N LYS A 334 -9.31 7.44 11.67
CA LYS A 334 -9.52 7.15 10.25
C LYS A 334 -8.32 7.58 9.39
N SER A 335 -7.54 8.56 9.83
CA SER A 335 -6.34 9.03 9.11
C SER A 335 -5.20 8.00 9.06
N PHE A 336 -5.27 6.94 9.89
CA PHE A 336 -4.32 5.82 9.85
C PHE A 336 -4.63 4.82 8.73
N GLU A 337 -5.79 4.93 8.07
CA GLU A 337 -6.09 4.11 6.90
C GLU A 337 -5.15 4.47 5.74
N VAL A 338 -4.46 3.47 5.20
CA VAL A 338 -3.49 3.65 4.11
C VAL A 338 -4.20 3.58 2.76
N GLU A 339 -3.92 4.54 1.88
CA GLU A 339 -4.32 4.46 0.48
C GLU A 339 -3.48 3.39 -0.24
N ASP A 340 -4.13 2.38 -0.82
CA ASP A 340 -3.46 1.29 -1.53
C ASP A 340 -3.93 1.16 -2.99
N GLU A 341 -4.09 2.31 -3.65
CA GLU A 341 -4.41 2.38 -5.08
C GLU A 341 -3.30 1.75 -5.94
N VAL A 342 -3.68 0.81 -6.81
CA VAL A 342 -2.78 0.29 -7.84
C VAL A 342 -2.63 1.33 -8.95
N MET A 343 -1.49 2.02 -8.96
CA MET A 343 -1.19 3.09 -9.91
C MET A 343 -1.37 2.66 -11.38
N LEU A 344 -1.91 3.57 -12.18
CA LEU A 344 -1.85 3.42 -13.64
C LEU A 344 -0.42 3.67 -14.15
N PRO A 345 0.01 2.99 -15.23
CA PRO A 345 -0.75 2.13 -16.14
C PRO A 345 -0.71 0.63 -15.79
N ASN A 346 -0.41 0.25 -14.54
CA ASN A 346 -0.21 -1.15 -14.17
C ASN A 346 -1.50 -1.98 -14.36
N LEU A 347 -1.35 -3.19 -14.89
CA LEU A 347 -2.40 -4.21 -14.92
C LEU A 347 -2.52 -4.85 -13.54
N MET A 348 -3.75 -5.18 -13.14
CA MET A 348 -4.01 -5.84 -11.86
C MET A 348 -4.28 -7.32 -12.11
N VAL A 349 -3.51 -8.19 -11.45
CA VAL A 349 -3.80 -9.61 -11.36
C VAL A 349 -4.08 -9.96 -9.91
N VAL A 350 -5.28 -10.46 -9.61
CA VAL A 350 -5.63 -10.94 -8.28
C VAL A 350 -5.38 -12.44 -8.23
N ARG A 351 -4.39 -12.87 -7.45
CA ARG A 351 -4.17 -14.30 -7.19
C ARG A 351 -4.82 -14.68 -5.89
N ILE A 352 -5.66 -15.71 -5.90
CA ILE A 352 -6.19 -16.41 -4.73
C ILE A 352 -5.50 -17.76 -4.56
N ASP A 353 -5.42 -18.25 -3.33
CA ASP A 353 -4.69 -19.46 -2.94
C ASP A 353 -5.33 -20.07 -1.67
N GLY A 354 -5.61 -21.36 -1.70
CA GLY A 354 -6.25 -22.10 -0.61
C GLY A 354 -5.39 -22.18 0.66
N ARG A 355 -5.91 -21.68 1.78
CA ARG A 355 -5.20 -21.73 3.07
C ARG A 355 -5.26 -23.14 3.66
N HIS A 356 -4.09 -23.71 3.98
CA HIS A 356 -3.95 -25.06 4.56
C HIS A 356 -4.68 -26.14 3.74
N PHE A 357 -4.70 -25.99 2.41
CA PHE A 357 -5.47 -26.88 1.54
C PHE A 357 -4.95 -28.32 1.52
N SER A 358 -3.69 -28.56 1.89
CA SER A 358 -3.18 -29.91 2.13
C SER A 358 -3.99 -30.63 3.22
N ARG A 359 -4.22 -29.98 4.38
CA ARG A 359 -5.09 -30.51 5.45
C ARG A 359 -6.54 -30.61 4.98
N PHE A 360 -7.04 -29.60 4.28
CA PHE A 360 -8.40 -29.61 3.74
C PHE A 360 -8.65 -30.82 2.82
N SER A 361 -7.72 -31.08 1.90
CA SER A 361 -7.79 -32.21 0.98
C SER A 361 -7.69 -33.57 1.68
N GLN A 362 -6.98 -33.63 2.82
CA GLN A 362 -6.86 -34.85 3.61
C GLN A 362 -8.15 -35.13 4.39
N VAL A 363 -8.71 -34.12 5.07
CA VAL A 363 -9.95 -34.25 5.85
C VAL A 363 -11.14 -34.62 4.97
N HIS A 364 -11.21 -34.08 3.75
CA HIS A 364 -12.28 -34.37 2.80
C HIS A 364 -11.95 -35.50 1.81
N GLU A 365 -10.84 -36.21 2.05
CA GLU A 365 -10.45 -37.42 1.29
C GLU A 365 -10.41 -37.20 -0.23
N PHE A 366 -9.72 -36.15 -0.67
CA PHE A 366 -9.54 -35.87 -2.09
C PHE A 366 -8.62 -36.90 -2.73
N GLU A 367 -8.94 -37.29 -3.95
CA GLU A 367 -8.11 -38.20 -4.74
C GLU A 367 -6.70 -37.63 -4.96
N LYS A 368 -5.72 -38.52 -4.95
CA LYS A 368 -4.30 -38.19 -5.17
C LYS A 368 -3.77 -38.88 -6.43
N PRO A 369 -2.98 -38.21 -7.28
CA PRO A 369 -2.41 -36.86 -7.07
C PRO A 369 -3.39 -35.71 -7.30
N ASN A 370 -4.44 -35.90 -8.10
CA ASN A 370 -5.42 -34.88 -8.44
C ASN A 370 -6.83 -35.42 -8.22
N ASP A 371 -7.71 -34.55 -7.72
CA ASP A 371 -9.15 -34.80 -7.62
C ASP A 371 -9.87 -33.94 -8.65
N GLU A 372 -10.40 -34.58 -9.70
CA GLU A 372 -11.05 -33.88 -10.80
C GLU A 372 -12.31 -33.12 -10.34
N THR A 373 -13.05 -33.69 -9.39
CA THR A 373 -14.26 -33.07 -8.83
C THR A 373 -13.91 -31.80 -8.07
N ALA A 374 -12.85 -31.83 -7.25
CA ALA A 374 -12.36 -30.66 -6.53
C ALA A 374 -11.87 -29.55 -7.49
N LEU A 375 -11.15 -29.93 -8.55
CA LEU A 375 -10.69 -28.98 -9.56
C LEU A 375 -11.88 -28.38 -10.34
N ASN A 376 -12.90 -29.17 -10.64
CA ASN A 376 -14.11 -28.69 -11.29
C ASN A 376 -14.94 -27.77 -10.38
N LEU A 377 -14.95 -27.99 -9.05
CA LEU A 377 -15.51 -27.04 -8.10
C LEU A 377 -14.73 -25.71 -8.13
N MET A 378 -13.39 -25.73 -8.12
CA MET A 378 -12.56 -24.51 -8.25
C MET A 378 -12.83 -23.80 -9.59
N ASN A 379 -12.95 -24.55 -10.69
CA ASN A 379 -13.33 -24.02 -12.00
C ASN A 379 -14.70 -23.33 -11.92
N SER A 380 -15.72 -24.01 -11.37
CA SER A 380 -17.08 -23.48 -11.23
C SER A 380 -17.16 -22.22 -10.35
N CYS A 381 -16.28 -22.12 -9.34
CA CYS A 381 -16.11 -20.90 -8.54
C CYS A 381 -15.53 -19.76 -9.41
N SER A 382 -14.46 -20.03 -10.17
CA SER A 382 -13.83 -19.04 -11.03
C SER A 382 -14.77 -18.49 -12.13
N ALA A 383 -15.66 -19.35 -12.64
CA ALA A 383 -16.71 -18.94 -13.58
C ALA A 383 -17.65 -17.91 -12.95
N ALA A 384 -18.11 -18.16 -11.72
CA ALA A 384 -18.95 -17.21 -10.99
C ALA A 384 -18.21 -15.89 -10.74
N VAL A 385 -16.93 -15.92 -10.34
CA VAL A 385 -16.12 -14.70 -10.15
C VAL A 385 -16.04 -13.86 -11.44
N LEU A 386 -15.82 -14.51 -12.58
CA LEU A 386 -15.71 -13.85 -13.88
C LEU A 386 -17.06 -13.30 -14.39
N GLU A 387 -18.18 -13.87 -13.95
CA GLU A 387 -19.53 -13.37 -14.21
C GLU A 387 -19.87 -12.16 -13.32
N GLU A 388 -19.61 -12.26 -12.02
CA GLU A 388 -19.89 -11.21 -11.02
C GLU A 388 -19.03 -9.96 -11.25
N PHE A 389 -17.76 -10.14 -11.62
CA PHE A 389 -16.82 -9.02 -11.82
C PHE A 389 -16.47 -8.86 -13.30
N PRO A 390 -17.24 -8.06 -14.08
CA PRO A 390 -17.09 -7.96 -15.54
C PRO A 390 -15.78 -7.29 -16.00
N ASP A 391 -15.05 -6.64 -15.08
CA ASP A 391 -13.72 -6.10 -15.35
C ASP A 391 -12.62 -7.17 -15.38
N ILE A 392 -12.91 -8.39 -14.90
CA ILE A 392 -12.04 -9.56 -15.06
C ILE A 392 -12.28 -10.15 -16.45
N ILE A 393 -11.20 -10.26 -17.22
CA ILE A 393 -11.24 -10.64 -18.63
C ILE A 393 -10.65 -12.03 -18.89
N PHE A 394 -9.80 -12.49 -17.97
CA PHE A 394 -9.14 -13.79 -18.05
C PHE A 394 -8.89 -14.31 -16.65
N ALA A 395 -9.04 -15.61 -16.46
CA ALA A 395 -8.61 -16.31 -15.25
C ALA A 395 -7.78 -17.55 -15.61
N TYR A 396 -6.81 -17.88 -14.77
CA TYR A 396 -6.04 -19.11 -14.85
C TYR A 396 -5.91 -19.76 -13.48
N GLY A 397 -6.18 -21.05 -13.37
CA GLY A 397 -6.04 -21.77 -12.10
C GLY A 397 -5.56 -23.20 -12.28
N TYR A 398 -4.91 -23.71 -11.24
CA TYR A 398 -4.54 -25.11 -11.06
C TYR A 398 -4.42 -25.38 -9.56
N SER A 399 -4.53 -26.64 -9.14
CA SER A 399 -4.54 -27.00 -7.72
C SER A 399 -5.61 -26.18 -6.97
N ASP A 400 -5.20 -25.52 -5.90
CA ASP A 400 -5.96 -24.68 -4.99
C ASP A 400 -5.73 -23.18 -5.24
N GLU A 401 -5.17 -22.79 -6.39
CA GLU A 401 -4.92 -21.39 -6.77
C GLU A 401 -5.66 -20.95 -8.04
N TYR A 402 -5.99 -19.65 -8.08
CA TYR A 402 -6.56 -18.99 -9.25
C TYR A 402 -6.02 -17.57 -9.39
N SER A 403 -5.76 -17.14 -10.62
CA SER A 403 -5.29 -15.79 -10.97
C SER A 403 -6.29 -15.12 -11.88
N PHE A 404 -6.80 -13.95 -11.49
CA PHE A 404 -7.79 -13.17 -12.21
C PHE A 404 -7.18 -11.88 -12.77
N VAL A 405 -7.16 -11.75 -14.09
CA VAL A 405 -6.58 -10.59 -14.79
C VAL A 405 -7.67 -9.57 -15.08
N PHE A 406 -7.47 -8.35 -14.59
CA PHE A 406 -8.36 -7.22 -14.85
C PHE A 406 -7.96 -6.50 -16.15
N LYS A 407 -8.95 -5.96 -16.86
CA LYS A 407 -8.71 -5.12 -18.03
C LYS A 407 -7.87 -3.89 -17.70
N ARG A 408 -7.06 -3.43 -18.67
CA ARG A 408 -6.11 -2.32 -18.47
C ARG A 408 -6.76 -1.03 -17.98
N THR A 409 -7.96 -0.76 -18.46
CA THR A 409 -8.71 0.48 -18.17
C THR A 409 -9.54 0.41 -16.89
N SER A 410 -9.49 -0.71 -16.15
CA SER A 410 -10.34 -0.92 -14.97
C SER A 410 -10.15 0.21 -13.94
N ARG A 411 -11.29 0.76 -13.51
CA ARG A 411 -11.42 1.68 -12.37
C ARG A 411 -12.18 1.05 -11.21
N PHE A 412 -12.35 -0.27 -11.25
CA PHE A 412 -13.10 -1.05 -10.28
C PHE A 412 -12.66 -0.69 -8.85
N TYR A 413 -13.61 -0.27 -8.01
CA TYR A 413 -13.36 0.23 -6.65
C TYR A 413 -12.22 1.26 -6.49
N GLN A 414 -12.04 2.15 -7.47
CA GLN A 414 -10.94 3.12 -7.49
C GLN A 414 -9.57 2.44 -7.41
N ARG A 415 -9.46 1.19 -7.88
CA ARG A 415 -8.22 0.41 -7.93
C ARG A 415 -7.56 0.18 -6.56
N ARG A 416 -8.34 0.26 -5.47
CA ARG A 416 -7.86 -0.04 -4.11
C ARG A 416 -7.56 -1.53 -3.96
N ALA A 417 -6.29 -1.88 -3.81
CA ALA A 417 -5.85 -3.27 -3.80
C ALA A 417 -6.54 -4.08 -2.69
N SER A 418 -6.62 -3.53 -1.47
CA SER A 418 -7.30 -4.10 -0.30
C SER A 418 -8.72 -4.54 -0.60
N LYS A 419 -9.53 -3.63 -1.16
CA LYS A 419 -10.94 -3.89 -1.48
C LYS A 419 -11.08 -4.94 -2.56
N ILE A 420 -10.32 -4.82 -3.65
CA ILE A 420 -10.42 -5.75 -4.78
C ILE A 420 -10.01 -7.17 -4.39
N LEU A 421 -8.84 -7.33 -3.72
CA LEU A 421 -8.32 -8.65 -3.39
C LEU A 421 -9.20 -9.41 -2.40
N SER A 422 -9.77 -8.69 -1.42
CA SER A 422 -10.61 -9.28 -0.38
C SER A 422 -12.00 -9.63 -0.91
N LEU A 423 -12.58 -8.80 -1.79
CA LEU A 423 -13.86 -9.12 -2.44
C LEU A 423 -13.79 -10.34 -3.35
N VAL A 424 -12.74 -10.45 -4.17
CA VAL A 424 -12.57 -11.63 -5.02
C VAL A 424 -12.39 -12.89 -4.17
N ALA A 425 -11.59 -12.81 -3.09
CA ALA A 425 -11.38 -13.95 -2.19
C ALA A 425 -12.64 -14.33 -1.41
N SER A 426 -13.40 -13.36 -0.89
CA SER A 426 -14.62 -13.61 -0.13
C SER A 426 -15.73 -14.18 -1.01
N PHE A 427 -15.95 -13.61 -2.19
CA PHE A 427 -16.93 -14.14 -3.14
C PHE A 427 -16.56 -15.55 -3.61
N PHE A 428 -15.28 -15.81 -3.93
CA PHE A 428 -14.83 -17.15 -4.29
C PHE A 428 -15.09 -18.17 -3.16
N ALA A 429 -14.79 -17.80 -1.92
CA ALA A 429 -15.03 -18.66 -0.75
C ALA A 429 -16.53 -18.93 -0.54
N ALA A 430 -17.38 -17.92 -0.70
CA ALA A 430 -18.83 -18.06 -0.59
C ALA A 430 -19.40 -19.03 -1.64
N ILE A 431 -18.95 -18.90 -2.89
CA ILE A 431 -19.37 -19.78 -3.99
C ILE A 431 -18.87 -21.22 -3.75
N TYR A 432 -17.65 -21.39 -3.25
CA TYR A 432 -17.08 -22.70 -2.95
C TYR A 432 -17.95 -23.49 -1.97
N VAL A 433 -18.38 -22.83 -0.87
CA VAL A 433 -19.31 -23.43 0.10
C VAL A 433 -20.68 -23.69 -0.51
N THR A 434 -21.22 -22.72 -1.24
CA THR A 434 -22.57 -22.81 -1.85
C THR A 434 -22.65 -24.00 -2.83
N LYS A 435 -21.63 -24.18 -3.66
CA LYS A 435 -21.57 -25.24 -4.68
C LYS A 435 -21.04 -26.57 -4.16
N TRP A 436 -20.58 -26.66 -2.91
CA TRP A 436 -19.98 -27.89 -2.39
C TRP A 436 -20.87 -29.13 -2.60
N LYS A 437 -22.17 -29.03 -2.25
CA LYS A 437 -23.11 -30.15 -2.37
C LYS A 437 -23.41 -30.55 -3.82
N GLU A 438 -23.26 -29.64 -4.78
CA GLU A 438 -23.42 -29.93 -6.22
C GLU A 438 -22.30 -30.86 -6.72
N PHE A 439 -21.08 -30.64 -6.24
CA PHE A 439 -19.90 -31.41 -6.64
C PHE A 439 -19.64 -32.63 -5.75
N PHE A 440 -19.94 -32.52 -4.47
CA PHE A 440 -19.74 -33.57 -3.47
C PHE A 440 -21.05 -33.89 -2.73
N PRO A 441 -22.03 -34.53 -3.39
CA PRO A 441 -23.35 -34.77 -2.80
C PRO A 441 -23.32 -35.69 -1.57
N GLN A 442 -22.32 -36.57 -1.48
CA GLN A 442 -22.15 -37.55 -0.39
C GLN A 442 -21.11 -37.15 0.65
N LYS A 443 -20.34 -36.07 0.45
CA LYS A 443 -19.33 -35.62 1.41
C LYS A 443 -19.82 -34.36 2.12
N LYS A 444 -19.83 -34.39 3.45
CA LYS A 444 -20.09 -33.20 4.25
C LYS A 444 -18.88 -32.27 4.17
N LEU A 445 -19.12 -30.96 4.11
CA LEU A 445 -18.08 -29.95 4.30
C LEU A 445 -17.84 -29.81 5.80
N GLU A 446 -16.72 -30.33 6.30
CA GLU A 446 -16.46 -30.44 7.74
C GLU A 446 -16.14 -29.08 8.38
N TYR A 447 -15.46 -28.20 7.64
CA TYR A 447 -15.16 -26.84 8.10
C TYR A 447 -15.05 -25.88 6.92
N ALA A 448 -15.26 -24.60 7.23
CA ALA A 448 -15.26 -23.53 6.23
C ALA A 448 -13.86 -23.36 5.59
N PRO A 449 -13.74 -23.33 4.25
CA PRO A 449 -12.46 -23.06 3.58
C PRO A 449 -12.06 -21.59 3.73
N SER A 450 -10.76 -21.32 3.70
CA SER A 450 -10.20 -19.96 3.71
C SER A 450 -9.26 -19.79 2.52
N PHE A 451 -9.23 -18.60 1.94
CA PHE A 451 -8.40 -18.26 0.79
C PHE A 451 -7.59 -17.00 1.07
N SER A 452 -6.28 -17.11 0.86
CA SER A 452 -5.39 -15.95 0.84
C SER A 452 -5.37 -15.35 -0.56
N SER A 453 -5.15 -14.04 -0.66
CA SER A 453 -5.18 -13.31 -1.91
C SER A 453 -4.19 -12.17 -1.93
N LYS A 454 -3.66 -11.86 -3.11
CA LYS A 454 -2.78 -10.72 -3.36
C LYS A 454 -3.03 -10.10 -4.73
N VAL A 455 -2.73 -8.80 -4.84
CA VAL A 455 -2.66 -8.13 -6.14
C VAL A 455 -1.22 -8.13 -6.63
N VAL A 456 -1.01 -8.73 -7.78
CA VAL A 456 0.23 -8.62 -8.56
C VAL A 456 0.04 -7.49 -9.57
N SER A 457 0.93 -6.50 -9.51
CA SER A 457 0.91 -5.36 -10.43
C SER A 457 1.85 -5.65 -11.60
N CYS A 458 1.30 -5.75 -12.81
CA CYS A 458 2.08 -5.96 -14.02
C CYS A 458 2.23 -4.64 -14.78
N ALA A 459 3.45 -4.09 -14.83
CA ALA A 459 3.69 -2.79 -15.46
C ALA A 459 3.49 -2.78 -16.99
N SER A 460 3.56 -3.95 -17.63
CA SER A 460 3.38 -4.12 -19.07
C SER A 460 2.72 -5.46 -19.40
N ALA A 461 2.36 -5.65 -20.66
CA ALA A 461 1.87 -6.93 -21.17
C ALA A 461 2.94 -8.04 -21.06
N GLU A 462 4.22 -7.69 -21.22
CA GLU A 462 5.34 -8.62 -21.06
C GLU A 462 5.44 -9.12 -19.62
N VAL A 463 5.26 -8.25 -18.62
CA VAL A 463 5.24 -8.66 -17.21
C VAL A 463 4.05 -9.60 -16.92
N LEU A 464 2.90 -9.34 -17.53
CA LEU A 464 1.74 -10.25 -17.44
C LEU A 464 2.03 -11.61 -18.10
N GLN A 465 2.65 -11.62 -19.28
CA GLN A 465 3.08 -12.86 -19.94
C GLN A 465 4.05 -13.65 -19.06
N ALA A 466 5.02 -12.98 -18.42
CA ALA A 466 5.98 -13.63 -17.53
C ALA A 466 5.30 -14.24 -16.31
N TYR A 467 4.32 -13.54 -15.73
CA TYR A 467 3.50 -14.04 -14.64
C TYR A 467 2.71 -15.30 -15.06
N LEU A 468 2.01 -15.26 -16.18
CA LEU A 468 1.21 -16.39 -16.67
C LEU A 468 2.09 -17.60 -17.03
N ALA A 469 3.22 -17.37 -17.69
CA ALA A 469 4.20 -18.42 -17.98
C ALA A 469 4.72 -19.06 -16.69
N TRP A 470 4.96 -18.25 -15.66
CA TRP A 470 5.39 -18.74 -14.35
C TRP A 470 4.33 -19.60 -13.68
N ARG A 471 3.07 -19.16 -13.64
CA ARG A 471 1.98 -19.96 -13.08
C ARG A 471 1.80 -21.29 -13.81
N GLN A 472 1.87 -21.28 -15.15
CA GLN A 472 1.75 -22.51 -15.95
C GLN A 472 2.95 -23.43 -15.82
N HIS A 473 4.16 -22.88 -15.67
CA HIS A 473 5.36 -23.67 -15.39
C HIS A 473 5.29 -24.38 -14.03
N ASP A 474 4.79 -23.68 -13.00
CA ASP A 474 4.58 -24.25 -11.67
C ASP A 474 3.52 -25.37 -11.73
N CYS A 475 2.40 -25.15 -12.43
CA CYS A 475 1.37 -26.19 -12.68
C CYS A 475 2.01 -27.48 -13.24
N HIS A 476 2.76 -27.36 -14.33
CA HIS A 476 3.38 -28.51 -14.99
C HIS A 476 4.38 -29.22 -14.08
N THR A 477 5.23 -28.46 -13.39
CA THR A 477 6.31 -29.00 -12.56
C THR A 477 5.77 -29.69 -11.31
N ASN A 478 4.79 -29.06 -10.66
CA ASN A 478 4.14 -29.60 -9.46
C ASN A 478 3.33 -30.85 -9.81
N ASN A 479 2.48 -30.81 -10.84
CA ASN A 479 1.69 -31.98 -11.22
C ASN A 479 2.58 -33.18 -11.61
N GLN A 480 3.67 -32.95 -12.33
CA GLN A 480 4.62 -34.02 -12.67
C GLN A 480 5.28 -34.61 -11.41
N TYR A 481 5.71 -33.75 -10.48
CA TYR A 481 6.28 -34.18 -9.20
C TYR A 481 5.26 -34.95 -8.36
N ASP A 482 4.05 -34.42 -8.19
CA ASP A 482 2.98 -35.01 -7.38
C ASP A 482 2.52 -36.35 -7.95
N THR A 483 2.46 -36.47 -9.29
CA THR A 483 2.16 -37.76 -9.93
C THR A 483 3.22 -38.79 -9.59
N CYS A 484 4.51 -38.47 -9.72
CA CYS A 484 5.58 -39.38 -9.30
C CYS A 484 5.48 -39.71 -7.81
N PHE A 485 5.27 -38.69 -6.98
CA PHE A 485 5.23 -38.81 -5.54
C PHE A 485 4.13 -39.76 -5.09
N TRP A 486 2.90 -39.53 -5.53
CA TRP A 486 1.76 -40.35 -5.11
C TRP A 486 1.78 -41.75 -5.72
N MET A 487 2.34 -41.95 -6.91
CA MET A 487 2.53 -43.29 -7.47
C MET A 487 3.56 -44.09 -6.68
N LEU A 488 4.65 -43.47 -6.22
CA LEU A 488 5.61 -44.10 -5.32
C LEU A 488 4.97 -44.45 -3.98
N VAL A 489 4.21 -43.52 -3.38
CA VAL A 489 3.49 -43.78 -2.12
C VAL A 489 2.49 -44.94 -2.29
N LYS A 490 1.71 -44.97 -3.39
CA LYS A 490 0.80 -46.08 -3.71
C LYS A 490 1.51 -47.41 -3.94
N SER A 491 2.79 -47.39 -4.34
CA SER A 491 3.62 -48.60 -4.47
C SER A 491 4.22 -49.10 -3.14
N GLY A 492 3.84 -48.49 -2.01
CA GLY A 492 4.25 -48.90 -0.67
C GLY A 492 5.48 -48.16 -0.13
N LYS A 493 5.97 -47.12 -0.83
CA LYS A 493 7.05 -46.26 -0.32
C LYS A 493 6.53 -45.29 0.74
N SER A 494 7.33 -45.08 1.78
CA SER A 494 7.03 -44.04 2.76
C SER A 494 7.18 -42.64 2.14
N ILE A 495 6.58 -41.64 2.80
CA ILE A 495 6.70 -40.23 2.38
C ILE A 495 8.17 -39.80 2.33
N SER A 496 8.97 -40.16 3.34
CA SER A 496 10.38 -39.77 3.43
C SER A 496 11.24 -40.42 2.34
N GLU A 497 11.04 -41.72 2.08
CA GLU A 497 11.74 -42.39 0.98
C GLU A 497 11.38 -41.77 -0.37
N THR A 498 10.10 -41.48 -0.60
CA THR A 498 9.64 -40.86 -1.85
C THR A 498 10.27 -39.49 -2.05
N GLN A 499 10.38 -38.68 -1.00
CA GLN A 499 11.03 -37.37 -1.06
C GLN A 499 12.50 -37.49 -1.46
N GLU A 500 13.25 -38.43 -0.87
CA GLU A 500 14.65 -38.66 -1.22
C GLU A 500 14.82 -39.23 -2.64
N ILE A 501 13.93 -40.12 -3.10
CA ILE A 501 13.95 -40.63 -4.49
C ILE A 501 13.73 -39.50 -5.51
N LEU A 502 12.84 -38.56 -5.21
CA LEU A 502 12.48 -37.46 -6.12
C LEU A 502 13.35 -36.21 -5.95
N LYS A 503 14.21 -36.18 -4.93
CA LYS A 503 15.11 -35.08 -4.65
C LYS A 503 16.04 -34.84 -5.84
N ASP A 504 16.15 -33.58 -6.23
CA ASP A 504 17.00 -33.11 -7.35
C ASP A 504 16.75 -33.79 -8.71
N THR A 505 15.64 -34.53 -8.85
CA THR A 505 15.28 -35.19 -10.11
C THR A 505 14.84 -34.19 -11.17
N GLN A 506 15.40 -34.35 -12.38
CA GLN A 506 15.05 -33.55 -13.54
C GLN A 506 13.75 -34.04 -14.19
N LYS A 507 13.16 -33.19 -15.03
CA LYS A 507 11.91 -33.48 -15.78
C LYS A 507 11.98 -34.79 -16.57
N GLN A 508 13.11 -35.10 -17.20
CA GLN A 508 13.31 -36.34 -17.97
C GLN A 508 13.28 -37.57 -17.05
N GLN A 509 14.03 -37.53 -15.94
CA GLN A 509 14.07 -38.60 -14.96
C GLN A 509 12.70 -38.89 -14.34
N LYS A 510 11.89 -37.85 -14.08
CA LYS A 510 10.49 -38.00 -13.61
C LYS A 510 9.61 -38.70 -14.66
N ASN A 511 9.75 -38.36 -15.95
CA ASN A 511 9.02 -39.03 -17.02
C ASN A 511 9.45 -40.50 -17.16
N GLU A 512 10.75 -40.78 -17.11
CA GLU A 512 11.28 -42.15 -17.16
C GLU A 512 10.79 -42.97 -15.97
N LEU A 513 10.78 -42.40 -14.76
CA LEU A 513 10.22 -43.05 -13.57
C LEU A 513 8.75 -43.42 -13.77
N LEU A 514 7.91 -42.49 -14.22
CA LEU A 514 6.49 -42.73 -14.47
C LEU A 514 6.28 -43.82 -15.52
N PHE A 515 7.03 -43.77 -16.61
CA PHE A 515 6.89 -44.69 -17.72
C PHE A 515 7.40 -46.09 -17.37
N GLN A 516 8.62 -46.21 -16.85
CA GLN A 516 9.26 -47.50 -16.60
C GLN A 516 8.66 -48.24 -15.39
N LYS A 517 8.35 -47.53 -14.30
CA LYS A 517 7.83 -48.18 -13.07
C LYS A 517 6.33 -48.34 -13.04
N PHE A 518 5.60 -47.40 -13.65
CA PHE A 518 4.15 -47.34 -13.51
C PHE A 518 3.40 -47.45 -14.86
N GLY A 519 4.11 -47.52 -15.98
CA GLY A 519 3.48 -47.55 -17.31
C GLY A 519 2.74 -46.26 -17.67
N ILE A 520 2.99 -45.15 -16.95
CA ILE A 520 2.27 -43.89 -17.14
C ILE A 520 3.05 -43.00 -18.10
N ASN A 521 2.45 -42.68 -19.23
CA ASN A 521 2.93 -41.60 -20.09
C ASN A 521 2.36 -40.27 -19.60
N TYR A 522 3.20 -39.41 -19.03
CA TYR A 522 2.75 -38.11 -18.51
C TYR A 522 2.01 -37.29 -19.58
N LYS A 523 2.39 -37.36 -20.86
CA LYS A 523 1.72 -36.57 -21.92
C LYS A 523 0.27 -37.00 -22.20
N THR A 524 -0.13 -38.21 -21.82
CA THR A 524 -1.49 -38.71 -22.06
C THR A 524 -2.42 -38.47 -20.88
N LEU A 525 -1.92 -37.93 -19.75
CA LEU A 525 -2.78 -37.54 -18.63
C LEU A 525 -3.72 -36.38 -19.05
N PRO A 526 -4.91 -36.25 -18.41
CA PRO A 526 -5.86 -35.18 -18.69
C PRO A 526 -5.22 -33.80 -18.72
N GLU A 527 -5.59 -32.98 -19.70
CA GLU A 527 -5.01 -31.65 -19.89
C GLU A 527 -5.29 -30.72 -18.72
N LEU A 528 -6.45 -30.89 -18.05
CA LEU A 528 -6.80 -30.21 -16.80
C LEU A 528 -5.67 -30.30 -15.76
N PHE A 529 -5.07 -31.48 -15.58
CA PHE A 529 -4.01 -31.70 -14.60
C PHE A 529 -2.66 -31.15 -15.07
N ARG A 530 -2.37 -31.26 -16.37
CA ARG A 530 -1.05 -30.91 -16.92
C ARG A 530 -0.86 -29.43 -17.21
N GLN A 531 -1.95 -28.78 -17.63
CA GLN A 531 -1.94 -27.42 -18.15
C GLN A 531 -2.71 -26.43 -17.27
N GLY A 532 -3.55 -26.93 -16.35
CA GLY A 532 -4.49 -26.12 -15.59
C GLY A 532 -5.65 -25.62 -16.45
N SER A 533 -6.51 -24.80 -15.86
CA SER A 533 -7.73 -24.28 -16.47
C SER A 533 -7.58 -22.80 -16.83
N CYS A 534 -7.75 -22.44 -18.10
CA CYS A 534 -7.93 -21.06 -18.52
C CYS A 534 -9.41 -20.75 -18.72
N LEU A 535 -9.83 -19.58 -18.28
CA LEU A 535 -11.20 -19.12 -18.39
C LEU A 535 -11.24 -17.71 -18.98
N PHE A 536 -12.04 -17.50 -20.01
CA PHE A 536 -12.33 -16.17 -20.53
C PHE A 536 -13.69 -16.14 -21.24
N LYS A 537 -14.22 -14.93 -21.47
CA LYS A 537 -15.49 -14.75 -22.18
C LYS A 537 -15.27 -14.90 -23.69
N LYS A 538 -15.93 -15.85 -24.34
CA LYS A 538 -15.99 -15.96 -25.81
C LYS A 538 -17.37 -15.52 -26.29
N LYS A 539 -17.43 -14.90 -27.48
CA LYS A 539 -18.69 -14.63 -28.17
C LYS A 539 -19.19 -15.97 -28.74
N VAL A 540 -20.32 -16.45 -28.26
CA VAL A 540 -20.97 -17.69 -28.67
C VAL A 540 -22.36 -17.36 -29.19
N GLU A 541 -22.75 -17.95 -30.32
CA GLU A 541 -24.13 -17.89 -30.80
C GLU A 541 -25.01 -18.82 -29.96
N GLU A 542 -26.07 -18.26 -29.40
CA GLU A 542 -27.02 -19.00 -28.59
C GLU A 542 -28.43 -18.82 -29.15
N THR A 543 -29.15 -19.92 -29.35
CA THR A 543 -30.58 -19.90 -29.69
C THR A 543 -31.36 -19.45 -28.46
N VAL A 544 -31.90 -18.24 -28.50
CA VAL A 544 -32.62 -17.66 -27.34
C VAL A 544 -34.09 -18.06 -27.33
N LYS A 545 -34.67 -18.21 -28.51
CA LYS A 545 -36.05 -18.66 -28.71
C LYS A 545 -36.21 -19.17 -30.15
N HIS A 546 -37.29 -19.86 -30.43
CA HIS A 546 -37.73 -20.11 -31.80
C HIS A 546 -38.73 -19.01 -32.19
N ASP A 547 -38.70 -18.56 -33.45
CA ASP A 547 -39.74 -17.66 -33.98
C ASP A 547 -41.07 -18.42 -34.19
N GLU A 548 -42.12 -17.71 -34.61
CA GLU A 548 -43.45 -18.28 -34.85
C GLU A 548 -43.46 -19.35 -35.96
N ASN A 549 -42.40 -19.42 -36.77
CA ASN A 549 -42.20 -20.40 -37.83
C ASN A 549 -41.26 -21.55 -37.40
N GLY A 550 -40.84 -21.60 -36.13
CA GLY A 550 -39.94 -22.63 -35.60
C GLY A 550 -38.45 -22.40 -35.89
N ASN A 551 -38.05 -21.27 -36.47
CA ASN A 551 -36.64 -21.00 -36.74
C ASN A 551 -35.90 -20.54 -35.47
N PRO A 552 -34.68 -21.01 -35.22
CA PRO A 552 -33.89 -20.60 -34.06
C PRO A 552 -33.42 -19.14 -34.17
N VAL A 553 -33.89 -18.29 -33.26
CA VAL A 553 -33.42 -16.91 -33.10
C VAL A 553 -32.11 -16.93 -32.33
N LYS A 554 -31.00 -16.88 -33.07
CA LYS A 554 -29.65 -16.85 -32.50
C LYS A 554 -29.29 -15.44 -32.05
N ARG A 555 -28.72 -15.31 -30.84
CA ARG A 555 -28.06 -14.07 -30.37
C ARG A 555 -26.63 -14.37 -29.96
N LEU A 556 -25.74 -13.45 -30.31
CA LEU A 556 -24.36 -13.53 -29.90
C LEU A 556 -24.22 -13.07 -28.44
N ARG A 557 -23.89 -14.00 -27.53
CA ARG A 557 -23.66 -13.72 -26.11
C ARG A 557 -22.22 -13.98 -25.72
N ARG A 558 -21.71 -13.23 -24.74
CA ARG A 558 -20.41 -13.51 -24.12
C ARG A 558 -20.61 -14.55 -23.04
N LYS A 559 -20.11 -15.77 -23.24
CA LYS A 559 -20.14 -16.84 -22.22
C LYS A 559 -18.73 -17.16 -21.76
N ALA A 560 -18.59 -17.49 -20.48
CA ALA A 560 -17.33 -17.98 -19.93
C ALA A 560 -17.04 -19.38 -20.52
N VAL A 561 -15.82 -19.58 -21.04
CA VAL A 561 -15.40 -20.85 -21.65
C VAL A 561 -14.09 -21.29 -21.02
N PHE A 562 -14.02 -22.55 -20.61
CA PHE A 562 -12.79 -23.19 -20.17
C PHE A 562 -11.99 -23.70 -21.38
N VAL A 563 -10.69 -23.42 -21.36
CA VAL A 563 -9.73 -23.86 -22.37
C VAL A 563 -8.50 -24.41 -21.65
N HIS A 564 -7.98 -25.54 -22.11
CA HIS A 564 -6.69 -26.07 -21.70
C HIS A 564 -5.71 -25.86 -22.86
N SER A 565 -4.57 -25.25 -22.58
CA SER A 565 -3.59 -24.87 -23.61
C SER A 565 -2.18 -25.04 -23.06
N GLU A 566 -1.26 -25.54 -23.89
CA GLU A 566 0.14 -25.75 -23.48
C GLU A 566 0.94 -24.46 -23.30
N ASN A 567 0.48 -23.33 -23.86
CA ASN A 567 1.18 -22.05 -23.76
C ASN A 567 0.21 -20.88 -23.65
N ILE A 568 -0.25 -20.63 -22.42
CA ILE A 568 -1.22 -19.58 -22.13
C ILE A 568 -0.57 -18.20 -22.09
N ALA A 569 0.77 -18.11 -22.03
CA ALA A 569 1.50 -16.84 -22.13
C ALA A 569 1.85 -16.50 -23.59
N GLY A 570 1.56 -17.41 -24.52
CA GLY A 570 1.91 -17.33 -25.91
C GLY A 570 1.11 -16.25 -26.65
N ARG A 571 1.78 -15.62 -27.61
CA ARG A 571 1.19 -14.62 -28.49
C ARG A 571 0.01 -15.19 -29.28
N SER A 572 0.11 -16.41 -29.79
CA SER A 572 -0.94 -17.10 -30.54
C SER A 572 -2.21 -17.20 -29.70
N PHE A 573 -2.08 -17.76 -28.50
CA PHE A 573 -3.20 -17.92 -27.56
C PHE A 573 -3.95 -16.61 -27.30
N TRP A 574 -3.25 -15.51 -27.00
CA TRP A 574 -3.92 -14.23 -26.68
C TRP A 574 -4.46 -13.49 -27.90
N ASN A 575 -3.71 -13.46 -29.00
CA ASN A 575 -4.08 -12.66 -30.17
C ASN A 575 -5.15 -13.34 -31.03
N GLU A 576 -5.31 -14.67 -30.95
CA GLU A 576 -6.38 -15.41 -31.63
C GLU A 576 -7.74 -15.25 -30.95
N GLN A 577 -7.79 -14.69 -29.73
CA GLN A 577 -9.01 -14.52 -28.95
C GLN A 577 -9.47 -13.05 -28.96
N PRO A 578 -10.52 -12.70 -29.72
CA PRO A 578 -10.93 -11.30 -29.86
C PRO A 578 -11.35 -10.60 -28.58
N SER A 579 -11.90 -11.34 -27.62
CA SER A 579 -12.29 -10.78 -26.32
C SER A 579 -11.08 -10.33 -25.50
N LEU A 580 -9.96 -11.04 -25.60
CA LEU A 580 -8.77 -10.76 -24.80
C LEU A 580 -7.95 -9.60 -25.37
N TYR A 581 -7.66 -9.61 -26.68
CA TYR A 581 -6.83 -8.55 -27.27
C TYR A 581 -7.52 -7.18 -27.22
N ASN A 582 -8.86 -7.12 -27.32
CA ASN A 582 -9.60 -5.85 -27.27
C ASN A 582 -9.49 -5.17 -25.88
N ASP A 583 -9.40 -5.95 -24.80
CA ASP A 583 -9.38 -5.41 -23.44
C ASP A 583 -7.95 -5.16 -22.88
N LEU A 584 -6.93 -5.87 -23.40
CA LEU A 584 -5.52 -5.76 -22.95
C LEU A 584 -4.55 -5.14 -23.97
N GLY A 585 -4.85 -5.28 -25.27
CA GLY A 585 -3.94 -5.06 -26.39
C GLY A 585 -3.26 -6.34 -26.88
N HIS A 586 -2.45 -6.21 -27.94
CA HIS A 586 -1.71 -7.34 -28.51
C HIS A 586 -0.45 -7.69 -27.73
N PHE A 587 -0.17 -8.98 -27.63
CA PHE A 587 1.16 -9.46 -27.25
C PHE A 587 2.07 -9.39 -28.48
N THR A 588 3.17 -8.66 -28.36
CA THR A 588 4.09 -8.38 -29.47
C THR A 588 5.16 -9.45 -29.63
N LYS A 589 5.54 -10.12 -28.53
CA LYS A 589 6.59 -11.15 -28.47
C LYS A 589 6.14 -12.34 -27.63
N ASN A 590 6.76 -13.49 -27.85
CA ASN A 590 6.69 -14.62 -26.93
C ASN A 590 7.79 -14.47 -25.87
N ILE A 591 7.52 -14.93 -24.65
CA ILE A 591 8.54 -15.04 -23.61
C ILE A 591 9.16 -16.43 -23.68
N GLY A 592 10.47 -16.50 -23.93
CA GLY A 592 11.20 -17.76 -24.00
C GLY A 592 11.72 -18.25 -22.64
N LYS A 593 12.00 -17.34 -21.71
CA LYS A 593 12.47 -17.66 -20.35
C LYS A 593 11.95 -16.61 -19.37
N ILE A 594 11.49 -17.06 -18.21
CA ILE A 594 11.07 -16.18 -17.12
C ILE A 594 12.31 -15.72 -16.37
N GLU A 595 12.56 -14.41 -16.36
CA GLU A 595 13.69 -13.86 -15.62
C GLU A 595 13.45 -14.00 -14.10
N PRO A 596 14.47 -14.39 -13.31
CA PRO A 596 14.32 -14.53 -11.85
C PRO A 596 13.87 -13.25 -11.15
N GLU A 597 14.19 -12.08 -11.73
CA GLU A 597 13.78 -10.78 -11.22
C GLU A 597 12.25 -10.59 -11.27
N PHE A 598 11.59 -11.07 -12.32
CA PHE A 598 10.13 -11.06 -12.40
C PHE A 598 9.51 -11.91 -11.29
N ILE A 599 10.04 -13.11 -11.05
CA ILE A 599 9.55 -14.01 -10.00
C ILE A 599 9.66 -13.32 -8.62
N ARG A 600 10.81 -12.71 -8.33
CA ARG A 600 11.01 -11.92 -7.10
C ARG A 600 10.00 -10.78 -6.99
N SER A 601 9.70 -10.09 -8.09
CA SER A 601 8.72 -9.01 -8.11
C SER A 601 7.29 -9.50 -7.83
N PHE A 602 6.91 -10.67 -8.36
CA PHE A 602 5.60 -11.27 -8.12
C PHE A 602 5.43 -11.83 -6.71
N GLN A 603 6.54 -12.20 -6.07
CA GLN A 603 6.58 -12.69 -4.70
C GLN A 603 6.68 -11.56 -3.66
N PHE A 604 6.98 -10.33 -4.07
CA PHE A 604 7.04 -9.20 -3.16
C PHE A 604 5.67 -8.92 -2.53
N GLU A 605 5.66 -8.73 -1.21
CA GLU A 605 4.45 -8.42 -0.45
C GLU A 605 4.73 -7.31 0.56
N ASN A 606 3.80 -6.34 0.63
CA ASN A 606 3.84 -5.28 1.63
C ASN A 606 3.61 -5.85 3.02
N LYS A 607 4.56 -5.58 3.92
CA LYS A 607 4.45 -5.92 5.33
C LYS A 607 3.93 -4.73 6.12
N LEU A 608 3.07 -5.03 7.08
CA LEU A 608 2.58 -4.07 8.06
C LEU A 608 3.70 -3.70 9.04
N LEU A 609 3.72 -2.45 9.51
CA LEU A 609 4.76 -1.92 10.39
C LEU A 609 4.93 -2.84 11.62
N PRO A 610 6.13 -3.33 11.96
CA PRO A 610 6.37 -4.13 13.16
C PRO A 610 5.97 -3.39 14.44
N LEU A 611 5.68 -4.15 15.50
CA LEU A 611 5.35 -3.60 16.83
C LEU A 611 4.19 -2.60 16.84
N THR A 612 3.24 -2.76 15.91
CA THR A 612 1.97 -2.02 15.89
C THR A 612 0.79 -2.98 15.97
N TRP A 613 -0.25 -2.59 16.69
CA TRP A 613 -1.53 -3.28 16.70
C TRP A 613 -2.08 -3.29 15.28
N VAL A 614 -2.57 -4.44 14.83
CA VAL A 614 -3.19 -4.55 13.51
C VAL A 614 -4.67 -4.79 13.71
N VAL A 615 -5.49 -3.90 13.15
CA VAL A 615 -6.92 -4.13 13.07
C VAL A 615 -7.29 -4.51 11.65
N VAL A 616 -7.86 -5.70 11.48
CA VAL A 616 -8.49 -6.13 10.22
C VAL A 616 -9.98 -5.86 10.34
N ARG A 617 -10.48 -4.83 9.66
CA ARG A 617 -11.93 -4.54 9.56
C ARG A 617 -12.50 -5.13 8.29
N ILE A 618 -13.55 -5.94 8.43
CA ILE A 618 -14.36 -6.48 7.34
C ILE A 618 -15.70 -5.76 7.28
N ASP A 619 -16.26 -5.63 6.08
CA ASP A 619 -17.48 -4.86 5.80
C ASP A 619 -18.29 -5.55 4.69
N GLY A 620 -19.61 -5.64 4.87
CA GLY A 620 -20.54 -6.27 3.94
C GLY A 620 -20.66 -5.52 2.62
N CYS A 621 -20.30 -6.17 1.52
CA CYS A 621 -20.38 -5.56 0.20
C CYS A 621 -21.84 -5.49 -0.29
N HIS A 622 -22.36 -4.27 -0.49
CA HIS A 622 -23.75 -4.03 -0.91
C HIS A 622 -24.78 -4.67 0.03
N PHE A 623 -24.48 -4.70 1.34
CA PHE A 623 -25.29 -5.42 2.32
C PHE A 623 -26.69 -4.84 2.51
N HIS A 624 -26.92 -3.57 2.17
CA HIS A 624 -28.28 -3.01 2.08
C HIS A 624 -29.16 -3.84 1.13
N ARG A 625 -28.68 -4.10 -0.10
CA ARG A 625 -29.39 -4.94 -1.07
C ARG A 625 -29.53 -6.37 -0.57
N PHE A 626 -28.48 -6.91 0.07
CA PHE A 626 -28.53 -8.25 0.65
C PHE A 626 -29.63 -8.37 1.70
N SER A 627 -29.72 -7.40 2.61
CA SER A 627 -30.72 -7.35 3.66
C SER A 627 -32.14 -7.17 3.13
N ASP A 628 -32.33 -6.42 2.04
CA ASP A 628 -33.64 -6.25 1.40
C ASP A 628 -34.08 -7.54 0.70
N VAL A 629 -33.19 -8.16 -0.08
CA VAL A 629 -33.48 -9.39 -0.84
C VAL A 629 -33.78 -10.56 0.08
N HIS A 630 -33.10 -10.64 1.23
CA HIS A 630 -33.33 -11.66 2.24
C HIS A 630 -34.31 -11.21 3.34
N GLU A 631 -35.01 -10.09 3.16
CA GLU A 631 -36.11 -9.67 4.04
C GLU A 631 -35.69 -9.64 5.53
N PHE A 632 -34.56 -8.99 5.82
CA PHE A 632 -34.10 -8.78 7.19
C PHE A 632 -35.01 -7.82 7.93
N GLU A 633 -35.26 -8.11 9.20
CA GLU A 633 -36.03 -7.22 10.07
C GLU A 633 -35.38 -5.84 10.18
N LYS A 634 -36.22 -4.81 10.24
CA LYS A 634 -35.82 -3.41 10.35
C LYS A 634 -36.36 -2.79 11.64
N PRO A 635 -35.56 -2.03 12.40
CA PRO A 635 -34.23 -1.52 12.04
C PRO A 635 -33.09 -2.54 12.15
N ASN A 636 -33.24 -3.57 12.97
CA ASN A 636 -32.22 -4.59 13.22
C ASN A 636 -32.84 -5.98 13.11
N ASP A 637 -32.04 -6.93 12.60
CA ASP A 637 -32.38 -8.35 12.56
C ASP A 637 -31.44 -9.08 13.52
N GLU A 638 -32.00 -9.58 14.62
CA GLU A 638 -31.22 -10.21 15.68
C GLU A 638 -30.56 -11.52 15.21
N GLN A 639 -31.23 -12.28 14.34
CA GLN A 639 -30.69 -13.53 13.80
C GLN A 639 -29.50 -13.24 12.89
N ALA A 640 -29.59 -12.21 12.05
CA ALA A 640 -28.49 -11.77 11.21
C ALA A 640 -27.26 -11.35 12.02
N LEU A 641 -27.47 -10.60 13.12
CA LEU A 641 -26.39 -10.20 14.03
C LEU A 641 -25.80 -11.40 14.75
N LYS A 642 -26.62 -12.36 15.21
CA LYS A 642 -26.15 -13.60 15.84
C LYS A 642 -25.34 -14.46 14.88
N LEU A 643 -25.70 -14.52 13.60
CA LEU A 643 -24.90 -15.19 12.57
C LEU A 643 -23.54 -14.49 12.39
N MET A 644 -23.51 -13.15 12.29
CA MET A 644 -22.26 -12.39 12.24
C MET A 644 -21.38 -12.65 13.47
N ASN A 645 -21.99 -12.71 14.66
CA ASN A 645 -21.29 -13.03 15.92
C ASN A 645 -20.70 -14.44 15.90
N SER A 646 -21.45 -15.44 15.44
CA SER A 646 -20.97 -16.83 15.32
C SER A 646 -19.79 -16.94 14.35
N CYS A 647 -19.84 -16.21 13.23
CA CYS A 647 -18.71 -16.12 12.30
C CYS A 647 -17.47 -15.49 12.94
N ALA A 648 -17.64 -14.47 13.79
CA ALA A 648 -16.54 -13.84 14.51
C ALA A 648 -15.93 -14.75 15.58
N VAL A 649 -16.76 -15.55 16.28
CA VAL A 649 -16.29 -16.60 17.20
C VAL A 649 -15.41 -17.59 16.44
N ALA A 650 -15.89 -18.12 15.31
CA ALA A 650 -15.11 -19.04 14.49
C ALA A 650 -13.78 -18.44 14.02
N VAL A 651 -13.76 -17.14 13.65
CA VAL A 651 -12.51 -16.44 13.30
C VAL A 651 -11.55 -16.39 14.49
N LEU A 652 -12.01 -16.11 15.70
CA LEU A 652 -11.14 -16.07 16.88
C LEU A 652 -10.59 -17.46 17.23
N GLU A 653 -11.40 -18.50 17.03
CA GLU A 653 -10.99 -19.90 17.24
C GLU A 653 -9.94 -20.34 16.21
N GLU A 654 -10.12 -19.99 14.93
CA GLU A 654 -9.23 -20.40 13.85
C GLU A 654 -7.92 -19.57 13.77
N PHE A 655 -7.96 -18.31 14.20
CA PHE A 655 -6.81 -17.40 14.15
C PHE A 655 -6.40 -16.97 15.57
N GLU A 656 -5.59 -17.80 16.24
CA GLU A 656 -5.12 -17.60 17.62
C GLU A 656 -4.48 -16.22 17.90
N ASP A 657 -3.86 -15.59 16.90
CA ASP A 657 -3.28 -14.25 16.99
C ASP A 657 -4.32 -13.13 17.22
N ILE A 658 -5.60 -13.40 16.95
CA ILE A 658 -6.72 -12.46 17.15
C ILE A 658 -7.23 -12.59 18.59
N HIS A 659 -7.13 -11.51 19.36
CA HIS A 659 -7.44 -11.52 20.79
C HIS A 659 -8.77 -10.85 21.14
N PHE A 660 -9.22 -9.96 20.27
CA PHE A 660 -10.45 -9.21 20.46
C PHE A 660 -11.09 -8.95 19.10
N ALA A 661 -12.41 -9.03 19.04
CA ALA A 661 -13.18 -8.52 17.93
C ALA A 661 -14.37 -7.70 18.39
N TYR A 662 -14.73 -6.72 17.58
CA TYR A 662 -15.92 -5.91 17.78
C TYR A 662 -16.75 -5.84 16.50
N GLY A 663 -18.04 -6.14 16.60
CA GLY A 663 -18.99 -6.18 15.50
C GLY A 663 -20.15 -5.22 15.67
N VAL A 664 -20.58 -4.62 14.56
CA VAL A 664 -21.77 -3.78 14.47
C VAL A 664 -22.33 -3.86 13.06
N SER A 665 -23.66 -3.97 12.92
CA SER A 665 -24.32 -4.06 11.61
C SER A 665 -23.72 -5.20 10.76
N ASP A 666 -23.19 -4.86 9.60
CA ASP A 666 -22.54 -5.72 8.61
C ASP A 666 -21.01 -5.60 8.63
N GLU A 667 -20.43 -4.99 9.68
CA GLU A 667 -18.99 -4.88 9.87
C GLU A 667 -18.47 -5.59 11.13
N TYR A 668 -17.23 -6.07 11.05
CA TYR A 668 -16.49 -6.66 12.17
C TYR A 668 -15.03 -6.22 12.15
N SER A 669 -14.48 -5.91 13.31
CA SER A 669 -13.09 -5.47 13.49
C SER A 669 -12.33 -6.48 14.33
N PHE A 670 -11.29 -7.09 13.77
CA PHE A 670 -10.45 -8.09 14.43
C PHE A 670 -9.10 -7.50 14.83
N VAL A 671 -8.76 -7.58 16.11
CA VAL A 671 -7.56 -6.98 16.69
C VAL A 671 -6.48 -8.04 16.88
N LEU A 672 -5.35 -7.84 16.21
CA LEU A 672 -4.14 -8.63 16.38
C LEU A 672 -3.13 -7.87 17.26
N LYS A 673 -2.45 -8.61 18.13
CA LYS A 673 -1.39 -8.08 19.00
C LYS A 673 -0.26 -7.41 18.21
N LYS A 674 0.41 -6.45 18.84
CA LYS A 674 1.47 -5.68 18.20
C LYS A 674 2.68 -6.56 17.80
N GLU A 675 2.91 -7.64 18.53
CA GLU A 675 3.92 -8.68 18.30
C GLU A 675 3.51 -9.75 17.27
N SER A 676 2.25 -9.76 16.80
CA SER A 676 1.74 -10.80 15.89
C SER A 676 2.60 -10.92 14.64
N GLU A 677 3.16 -12.11 14.44
CA GLU A 677 3.89 -12.51 13.24
C GLU A 677 3.04 -13.35 12.29
N LEU A 678 1.71 -13.42 12.50
CA LEU A 678 0.79 -14.07 11.57
C LEU A 678 1.08 -13.64 10.12
N TYR A 679 1.34 -14.63 9.27
CA TYR A 679 1.76 -14.44 7.87
C TYR A 679 2.92 -13.46 7.67
N LYS A 680 3.90 -13.40 8.58
CA LYS A 680 5.06 -12.48 8.51
C LYS A 680 4.63 -11.03 8.29
N ARG A 681 3.48 -10.66 8.89
CA ARG A 681 2.83 -9.35 8.79
C ARG A 681 2.42 -8.94 7.37
N GLN A 682 2.25 -9.89 6.45
CA GLN A 682 1.78 -9.64 5.08
C GLN A 682 0.32 -9.16 5.09
N SER A 683 0.10 -7.89 4.72
CA SER A 683 -1.21 -7.24 4.79
C SER A 683 -2.27 -7.96 3.94
N SER A 684 -1.92 -8.29 2.70
CA SER A 684 -2.81 -8.95 1.75
C SER A 684 -3.30 -10.30 2.27
N LYS A 685 -2.41 -11.13 2.80
CA LYS A 685 -2.76 -12.45 3.37
C LYS A 685 -3.63 -12.35 4.61
N LYS A 686 -3.30 -11.49 5.58
CA LYS A 686 -4.12 -11.29 6.78
C LYS A 686 -5.56 -10.90 6.40
N LYS A 687 -5.71 -9.86 5.57
CA LYS A 687 -7.02 -9.34 5.12
C LYS A 687 -7.84 -10.44 4.45
N SER A 688 -7.29 -11.05 3.39
CA SER A 688 -8.01 -12.03 2.58
C SER A 688 -8.33 -13.32 3.32
N ALA A 689 -7.41 -13.86 4.12
CA ALA A 689 -7.65 -15.10 4.87
C ALA A 689 -8.77 -14.94 5.89
N ILE A 690 -8.75 -13.86 6.68
CA ILE A 690 -9.79 -13.57 7.67
C ILE A 690 -11.13 -13.30 6.97
N THR A 691 -11.13 -12.45 5.93
CA THR A 691 -12.37 -12.07 5.24
C THR A 691 -13.02 -13.26 4.53
N SER A 692 -12.22 -14.09 3.82
CA SER A 692 -12.74 -15.27 3.13
C SER A 692 -13.24 -16.34 4.09
N PHE A 693 -12.54 -16.58 5.20
CA PHE A 693 -12.98 -17.51 6.24
C PHE A 693 -14.28 -17.05 6.92
N PHE A 694 -14.38 -15.76 7.25
CA PHE A 694 -15.63 -15.20 7.78
C PHE A 694 -16.78 -15.40 6.78
N THR A 695 -16.54 -15.15 5.50
CA THR A 695 -17.57 -15.27 4.46
C THR A 695 -18.01 -16.72 4.23
N SER A 696 -17.08 -17.66 4.16
CA SER A 696 -17.41 -19.08 4.02
C SER A 696 -18.14 -19.62 5.24
N THR A 697 -17.76 -19.18 6.44
CA THR A 697 -18.47 -19.51 7.68
C THR A 697 -19.90 -18.96 7.67
N TYR A 698 -20.09 -17.71 7.23
CA TYR A 698 -21.41 -17.09 7.11
C TYR A 698 -22.34 -17.89 6.19
N VAL A 699 -21.83 -18.35 5.04
CA VAL A 699 -22.61 -19.19 4.12
C VAL A 699 -22.88 -20.57 4.70
N LEU A 700 -21.87 -21.19 5.34
CA LEU A 700 -21.97 -22.53 5.91
C LEU A 700 -23.01 -22.59 7.04
N GLN A 701 -23.02 -21.59 7.91
CA GLN A 701 -23.91 -21.50 9.07
C GLN A 701 -25.28 -20.88 8.75
N TRP A 702 -25.49 -20.33 7.55
CA TRP A 702 -26.74 -19.64 7.19
C TRP A 702 -27.99 -20.46 7.54
N GLY A 703 -28.02 -21.75 7.19
CA GLY A 703 -29.17 -22.62 7.44
C GLY A 703 -29.47 -22.89 8.91
N GLU A 704 -28.49 -22.71 9.80
CA GLU A 704 -28.67 -22.87 11.26
C GLU A 704 -29.39 -21.65 11.85
N PHE A 705 -29.09 -20.46 11.35
CA PHE A 705 -29.71 -19.20 11.80
C PHE A 705 -30.99 -18.87 11.05
N PHE A 706 -31.12 -19.31 9.80
CA PHE A 706 -32.23 -19.01 8.90
C PHE A 706 -32.83 -20.29 8.27
N PRO A 707 -33.43 -21.20 9.07
CA PRO A 707 -33.88 -22.52 8.60
C PRO A 707 -34.98 -22.46 7.53
N HIS A 708 -35.75 -21.37 7.48
CA HIS A 708 -36.88 -21.18 6.56
C HIS A 708 -36.61 -20.14 5.47
N LYS A 709 -35.40 -19.58 5.39
CA LYS A 709 -35.06 -18.50 4.47
C LYS A 709 -33.87 -18.94 3.63
N GLU A 710 -34.10 -19.17 2.35
CA GLU A 710 -33.06 -19.58 1.41
C GLU A 710 -32.04 -18.44 1.18
N LEU A 711 -30.76 -18.80 1.10
CA LEU A 711 -29.71 -17.88 0.67
C LEU A 711 -29.80 -17.67 -0.84
N LYS A 712 -30.49 -16.61 -1.27
CA LYS A 712 -30.81 -16.33 -2.69
C LYS A 712 -29.56 -16.05 -3.52
N TYR A 713 -28.53 -15.43 -2.92
CA TYR A 713 -27.21 -15.27 -3.54
C TYR A 713 -26.13 -15.14 -2.47
N PRO A 714 -24.90 -15.59 -2.74
CA PRO A 714 -23.83 -15.57 -1.74
C PRO A 714 -23.39 -14.13 -1.40
N PRO A 715 -23.13 -13.83 -0.12
CA PRO A 715 -22.62 -12.54 0.30
C PRO A 715 -21.15 -12.37 -0.11
N SER A 716 -20.65 -11.14 0.02
CA SER A 716 -19.23 -10.83 -0.12
C SER A 716 -18.85 -9.76 0.88
N PHE A 717 -17.63 -9.83 1.38
CA PHE A 717 -17.09 -8.87 2.35
C PHE A 717 -15.78 -8.29 1.81
N ASP A 718 -15.55 -6.99 2.05
CA ASP A 718 -14.24 -6.38 1.83
C ASP A 718 -13.50 -6.14 3.14
N GLY A 719 -12.19 -6.34 3.10
CA GLY A 719 -11.31 -6.24 4.26
C GLY A 719 -10.26 -5.14 4.10
N ARG A 720 -9.99 -4.42 5.19
CA ARG A 720 -8.85 -3.49 5.32
C ARG A 720 -8.04 -3.80 6.57
N ALA A 721 -6.74 -3.49 6.53
CA ALA A 721 -5.84 -3.65 7.67
C ALA A 721 -5.25 -2.30 8.02
N VAL A 722 -5.37 -1.89 9.28
CA VAL A 722 -4.90 -0.60 9.80
C VAL A 722 -3.94 -0.85 10.95
N CYS A 723 -2.83 -0.11 10.98
CA CYS A 723 -1.83 -0.20 12.04
C CYS A 723 -2.05 0.92 13.06
N TYR A 724 -2.22 0.56 14.33
CA TYR A 724 -2.30 1.51 15.43
C TYR A 724 -1.05 1.38 16.32
N PRO A 725 -0.25 2.45 16.47
CA PRO A 725 1.06 2.34 17.10
C PRO A 725 1.01 2.27 18.63
N THR A 726 -0.07 2.76 19.25
CA THR A 726 -0.22 2.77 20.70
C THR A 726 -1.54 2.17 21.13
N TYR A 727 -1.56 1.68 22.36
CA TYR A 727 -2.75 1.13 23.01
C TYR A 727 -3.92 2.15 23.04
N ASN A 728 -3.63 3.40 23.39
CA ASN A 728 -4.67 4.45 23.46
C ASN A 728 -5.34 4.72 22.10
N ILE A 729 -4.57 4.71 21.01
CA ILE A 729 -5.14 4.95 19.66
C ILE A 729 -6.01 3.75 19.23
N LEU A 730 -5.61 2.52 19.59
CA LEU A 730 -6.43 1.34 19.38
C LEU A 730 -7.76 1.43 20.17
N LEU A 731 -7.71 1.84 21.44
CA LEU A 731 -8.92 2.05 22.24
C LEU A 731 -9.81 3.14 21.65
N ASP A 732 -9.24 4.25 21.18
CA ASP A 732 -9.99 5.31 20.49
C ASP A 732 -10.66 4.78 19.22
N TYR A 733 -10.01 3.87 18.49
CA TYR A 733 -10.62 3.21 17.34
C TYR A 733 -11.81 2.33 17.74
N LEU A 734 -11.67 1.51 18.79
CA LEU A 734 -12.76 0.64 19.25
C LEU A 734 -13.92 1.48 19.81
N ALA A 735 -13.63 2.52 20.58
CA ALA A 735 -14.60 3.49 21.04
C ALA A 735 -15.31 4.20 19.87
N TRP A 736 -14.57 4.56 18.81
CA TRP A 736 -15.18 5.11 17.60
C TRP A 736 -16.20 4.16 16.97
N ARG A 737 -15.88 2.87 16.86
CA ARG A 737 -16.82 1.85 16.33
C ARG A 737 -18.08 1.72 17.20
N GLN A 738 -17.94 1.76 18.53
CA GLN A 738 -19.10 1.68 19.42
C GLN A 738 -19.95 2.95 19.46
N VAL A 739 -19.32 4.13 19.37
CA VAL A 739 -20.06 5.40 19.21
C VAL A 739 -20.84 5.41 17.89
N ASP A 740 -20.23 5.00 16.78
CA ASP A 740 -20.92 4.88 15.49
C ASP A 740 -22.10 3.89 15.57
N CYS A 741 -21.96 2.77 16.30
CA CYS A 741 -23.05 1.83 16.57
C CYS A 741 -24.24 2.53 17.24
N HIS A 742 -24.00 3.25 18.33
CA HIS A 742 -25.05 3.93 19.08
C HIS A 742 -25.77 4.98 18.23
N ILE A 743 -25.03 5.80 17.49
CA ILE A 743 -25.59 6.85 16.63
C ILE A 743 -26.43 6.23 15.50
N ASN A 744 -25.88 5.23 14.81
CA ASN A 744 -26.55 4.60 13.67
C ASN A 744 -27.80 3.83 14.12
N ASN A 745 -27.75 3.10 15.24
CA ASN A 745 -28.90 2.37 15.75
C ASN A 745 -30.05 3.30 16.17
N GLN A 746 -29.74 4.41 16.88
CA GLN A 746 -30.76 5.40 17.26
C GLN A 746 -31.41 6.04 16.03
N TYR A 747 -30.60 6.45 15.06
CA TYR A 747 -31.09 7.00 13.79
C TYR A 747 -31.96 6.00 13.04
N ASN A 748 -31.47 4.78 12.84
CA ASN A 748 -32.18 3.73 12.10
C ASN A 748 -33.49 3.33 12.78
N THR A 749 -33.52 3.30 14.11
CA THR A 749 -34.76 3.02 14.87
C THR A 749 -35.80 4.10 14.59
N CYS A 750 -35.45 5.38 14.70
CA CYS A 750 -36.35 6.47 14.36
C CYS A 750 -36.81 6.39 12.90
N PHE A 751 -35.86 6.20 11.99
CA PHE A 751 -36.08 6.17 10.55
C PHE A 751 -37.09 5.08 10.16
N TRP A 752 -36.87 3.85 10.64
CA TRP A 752 -37.75 2.74 10.30
C TRP A 752 -39.10 2.80 11.00
N MET A 753 -39.20 3.39 12.19
CA MET A 753 -40.50 3.62 12.83
C MET A 753 -41.32 4.66 12.06
N LEU A 754 -40.70 5.73 11.54
CA LEU A 754 -41.35 6.69 10.65
C LEU A 754 -41.81 6.03 9.34
N VAL A 755 -40.97 5.18 8.75
CA VAL A 755 -41.35 4.42 7.54
C VAL A 755 -42.53 3.48 7.83
N LYS A 756 -42.51 2.76 8.95
CA LYS A 756 -43.61 1.88 9.39
C LYS A 756 -44.89 2.66 9.71
N SER A 757 -44.78 3.94 10.09
CA SER A 757 -45.93 4.82 10.30
C SER A 757 -46.53 5.39 9.00
N GLY A 758 -46.09 4.92 7.83
CA GLY A 758 -46.61 5.31 6.52
C GLY A 758 -45.86 6.45 5.83
N LYS A 759 -44.77 6.98 6.41
CA LYS A 759 -43.91 7.96 5.71
C LYS A 759 -43.04 7.28 4.66
N THR A 760 -42.72 7.98 3.59
CA THR A 760 -41.73 7.48 2.63
C THR A 760 -40.32 7.53 3.22
N LYS A 761 -39.37 6.80 2.62
CA LYS A 761 -37.94 6.84 3.01
C LYS A 761 -37.40 8.28 2.96
N THR A 762 -37.72 9.04 1.91
CA THR A 762 -37.30 10.45 1.76
C THR A 762 -37.90 11.33 2.84
N GLN A 763 -39.22 11.24 3.08
CA GLN A 763 -39.88 12.01 4.12
C GLN A 763 -39.32 11.72 5.52
N SER A 764 -38.96 10.45 5.79
CA SER A 764 -38.37 10.05 7.06
C SER A 764 -36.95 10.59 7.22
N GLN A 765 -36.16 10.59 6.15
CA GLN A 765 -34.82 11.19 6.14
C GLN A 765 -34.87 12.71 6.37
N ASP A 766 -35.78 13.41 5.67
CA ASP A 766 -35.96 14.85 5.81
C ASP A 766 -36.44 15.22 7.22
N TYR A 767 -37.34 14.43 7.80
CA TYR A 767 -37.83 14.63 9.16
C TYR A 767 -36.72 14.50 10.22
N LEU A 768 -35.78 13.57 10.00
CA LEU A 768 -34.66 13.35 10.92
C LEU A 768 -33.46 14.25 10.66
N LYS A 769 -33.47 15.03 9.57
CA LYS A 769 -32.36 15.90 9.22
C LYS A 769 -32.15 16.97 10.30
N GLY A 770 -30.90 17.12 10.76
CA GLY A 770 -30.54 18.07 11.82
C GLY A 770 -30.98 17.70 13.24
N THR A 771 -31.68 16.57 13.43
CA THR A 771 -32.19 16.20 14.75
C THR A 771 -31.10 15.73 15.71
N GLN A 772 -31.21 16.15 16.97
CA GLN A 772 -30.31 15.77 18.06
C GLN A 772 -30.75 14.48 18.76
N THR A 773 -29.85 13.88 19.55
CA THR A 773 -30.11 12.65 20.32
C THR A 773 -31.35 12.76 21.20
N ARG A 774 -31.56 13.91 21.86
CA ARG A 774 -32.73 14.15 22.72
C ARG A 774 -34.03 14.14 21.90
N GLU A 775 -34.06 14.81 20.76
CA GLU A 775 -35.23 14.90 19.89
C GLU A 775 -35.60 13.51 19.32
N LYS A 776 -34.60 12.70 18.96
CA LYS A 776 -34.80 11.30 18.53
C LYS A 776 -35.41 10.45 19.65
N ASN A 777 -34.93 10.59 20.89
CA ASN A 777 -35.50 9.88 22.04
C ASN A 777 -36.94 10.35 22.34
N GLU A 778 -37.20 11.66 22.28
CA GLU A 778 -38.55 12.20 22.46
C GLU A 778 -39.51 11.69 21.36
N LEU A 779 -39.04 11.61 20.10
CA LEU A 779 -39.79 11.03 18.98
C LEU A 779 -40.15 9.56 19.25
N LEU A 780 -39.16 8.73 19.60
CA LEU A 780 -39.39 7.31 19.90
C LEU A 780 -40.36 7.12 21.05
N SER A 781 -40.19 7.86 22.14
CA SER A 781 -41.03 7.72 23.33
C SER A 781 -42.45 8.24 23.09
N ARG A 782 -42.61 9.48 22.59
CA ARG A 782 -43.93 10.11 22.49
C ARG A 782 -44.77 9.57 21.34
N GLN A 783 -44.17 9.31 20.19
CA GLN A 783 -44.93 8.91 19.00
C GLN A 783 -45.07 7.39 18.88
N PHE A 784 -44.06 6.64 19.34
CA PHE A 784 -44.00 5.20 19.13
C PHE A 784 -44.04 4.38 20.42
N GLY A 785 -44.01 5.02 21.60
CA GLY A 785 -43.98 4.33 22.88
C GLY A 785 -42.70 3.51 23.10
N ILE A 786 -41.63 3.81 22.38
CA ILE A 786 -40.36 3.07 22.44
C ILE A 786 -39.38 3.82 23.35
N GLU A 787 -38.98 3.18 24.45
CA GLU A 787 -37.86 3.62 25.25
C GLU A 787 -36.55 3.09 24.65
N TYR A 788 -35.73 3.98 24.06
CA TYR A 788 -34.48 3.57 23.39
C TYR A 788 -33.55 2.76 24.33
N ASN A 789 -33.44 3.16 25.59
CA ASN A 789 -32.56 2.47 26.56
C ASN A 789 -33.06 1.07 26.95
N ALA A 790 -34.33 0.75 26.71
CA ALA A 790 -34.90 -0.57 26.92
C ALA A 790 -34.69 -1.52 25.72
N LEU A 791 -34.18 -1.02 24.58
CA LEU A 791 -33.87 -1.88 23.44
C LEU A 791 -32.78 -2.90 23.77
N PRO A 792 -32.79 -4.08 23.13
CA PRO A 792 -31.77 -5.11 23.31
C PRO A 792 -30.36 -4.57 23.22
N VAL A 793 -29.50 -5.01 24.14
CA VAL A 793 -28.14 -4.45 24.30
C VAL A 793 -27.29 -4.69 23.05
N ILE A 794 -27.46 -5.84 22.37
CA ILE A 794 -26.81 -6.16 21.10
C ILE A 794 -27.02 -5.07 20.02
N PHE A 795 -28.18 -4.40 19.99
CA PHE A 795 -28.46 -3.33 19.04
C PHE A 795 -27.79 -2.00 19.43
N ARG A 796 -27.64 -1.76 20.74
CA ARG A 796 -27.16 -0.47 21.27
C ARG A 796 -25.64 -0.42 21.47
N MET A 797 -25.04 -1.56 21.79
CA MET A 797 -23.64 -1.69 22.16
C MET A 797 -22.81 -2.51 21.17
N GLY A 798 -23.45 -3.15 20.18
CA GLY A 798 -22.78 -4.11 19.30
C GLY A 798 -22.35 -5.37 20.03
N SER A 799 -21.39 -6.10 19.45
CA SER A 799 -20.92 -7.38 19.97
C SER A 799 -19.40 -7.38 20.13
N SER A 800 -18.92 -7.64 21.34
CA SER A 800 -17.52 -7.89 21.66
C SER A 800 -17.27 -9.39 21.72
N VAL A 801 -16.22 -9.87 21.05
CA VAL A 801 -15.84 -11.29 21.05
C VAL A 801 -14.39 -11.40 21.52
N PHE A 802 -14.15 -12.21 22.55
CA PHE A 802 -12.82 -12.36 23.14
C PHE A 802 -12.71 -13.66 23.94
N ARG A 803 -11.48 -14.06 24.27
CA ARG A 803 -11.22 -15.25 25.11
C ARG A 803 -11.32 -14.88 26.58
N ARG A 804 -12.19 -15.55 27.33
CA ARG A 804 -12.31 -15.39 28.79
C ARG A 804 -11.32 -16.32 29.49
N LYS A 805 -10.52 -15.82 30.44
CA LYS A 805 -9.74 -16.69 31.33
C LYS A 805 -10.67 -17.32 32.36
N GLU A 806 -10.66 -18.65 32.49
CA GLU A 806 -11.28 -19.34 33.64
C GLU A 806 -10.52 -18.96 34.92
N ALA A 807 -11.24 -18.74 36.03
CA ALA A 807 -10.64 -18.61 37.35
C ALA A 807 -9.98 -19.94 37.74
N GLU A 808 -8.74 -19.90 38.23
CA GLU A 808 -7.99 -21.09 38.66
C GLU A 808 -8.67 -21.81 39.84
N ASN A 809 -9.64 -22.68 39.56
CA ASN A 809 -10.20 -23.61 40.54
C ASN A 809 -10.04 -25.05 40.03
N GLY A 810 -8.84 -25.62 40.25
CA GLY A 810 -8.63 -27.07 40.39
C GLY A 810 -8.44 -27.91 39.11
N VAL A 811 -7.27 -28.61 39.07
CA VAL A 811 -6.86 -29.73 38.19
C VAL A 811 -6.97 -29.48 36.68
N VAL A 812 -5.88 -28.97 36.09
CA VAL A 812 -5.77 -28.66 34.66
C VAL A 812 -5.29 -29.88 33.86
N SER A 813 -6.13 -30.34 32.93
CA SER A 813 -5.71 -31.21 31.82
C SER A 813 -5.09 -30.35 30.71
N ARG A 814 -4.00 -30.80 30.07
CA ARG A 814 -3.15 -30.03 29.13
C ARG A 814 -3.87 -29.36 27.94
N LYS A 815 -5.13 -29.70 27.65
CA LYS A 815 -5.97 -29.09 26.60
C LYS A 815 -6.76 -27.85 27.07
N LYS A 816 -6.74 -27.49 28.35
CA LYS A 816 -7.59 -26.44 28.95
C LYS A 816 -6.88 -25.10 29.19
N LEU A 817 -5.77 -24.84 28.51
CA LEU A 817 -4.95 -23.62 28.67
C LEU A 817 -5.40 -22.45 27.78
N GLU A 818 -6.34 -22.67 26.86
CA GLU A 818 -6.92 -21.63 26.01
C GLU A 818 -8.35 -21.35 26.46
N GLY A 819 -8.58 -20.13 26.96
CA GLY A 819 -9.89 -19.72 27.46
C GLY A 819 -10.99 -19.78 26.39
N GLU A 820 -12.23 -20.06 26.83
CA GLU A 820 -13.44 -20.09 26.00
C GLU A 820 -13.64 -18.75 25.28
N VAL A 821 -13.95 -18.79 23.99
CA VAL A 821 -14.32 -17.60 23.21
C VAL A 821 -15.76 -17.25 23.53
N VAL A 822 -15.97 -16.06 24.07
CA VAL A 822 -17.29 -15.58 24.50
C VAL A 822 -17.72 -14.37 23.67
N VAL A 823 -19.04 -14.21 23.50
CA VAL A 823 -19.67 -13.01 22.96
C VAL A 823 -20.30 -12.24 24.11
N ASP A 824 -19.99 -10.95 24.20
CA ASP A 824 -20.55 -10.04 25.20
C ASP A 824 -21.03 -8.74 24.56
N HIS A 825 -21.95 -8.04 25.21
CA HIS A 825 -22.56 -6.80 24.74
C HIS A 825 -22.29 -5.67 25.74
N CYS A 826 -21.01 -5.37 25.91
CA CYS A 826 -20.48 -4.50 26.96
C CYS A 826 -20.10 -3.10 26.43
N ASN A 827 -20.02 -2.12 27.34
CA ASN A 827 -19.48 -0.80 27.03
C ASN A 827 -17.95 -0.86 26.99
N ILE A 828 -17.37 -0.78 25.80
CA ILE A 828 -15.92 -0.84 25.57
C ILE A 828 -15.28 0.56 25.43
N ILE A 829 -16.08 1.62 25.57
CA ILE A 829 -15.59 3.00 25.62
C ILE A 829 -15.00 3.31 27.00
N GLU A 830 -15.60 2.76 28.05
CA GLU A 830 -15.16 2.96 29.43
C GLU A 830 -13.92 2.12 29.77
N ARG A 831 -13.07 2.67 30.64
CA ARG A 831 -11.83 1.99 31.06
C ARG A 831 -12.09 0.76 31.93
N CYS A 832 -13.18 0.74 32.69
CA CYS A 832 -13.53 -0.37 33.58
C CYS A 832 -13.52 -1.72 32.85
N PHE A 833 -14.11 -1.80 31.65
CA PHE A 833 -14.09 -3.02 30.83
C PHE A 833 -12.65 -3.52 30.56
N TRP A 834 -11.75 -2.62 30.18
CA TRP A 834 -10.37 -2.98 29.87
C TRP A 834 -9.54 -3.29 31.12
N GLU A 835 -9.88 -2.69 32.26
CA GLU A 835 -9.27 -2.94 33.57
C GLU A 835 -9.74 -4.28 34.18
N GLU A 836 -11.00 -4.67 33.95
CA GLU A 836 -11.58 -5.96 34.33
C GLU A 836 -11.06 -7.12 33.44
N HIS A 837 -10.64 -6.80 32.22
CA HIS A 837 -10.13 -7.77 31.26
C HIS A 837 -8.73 -7.44 30.73
N PRO A 838 -7.72 -7.33 31.62
CA PRO A 838 -6.39 -6.90 31.24
C PRO A 838 -5.77 -7.86 30.22
N HIS A 839 -6.08 -9.17 30.28
CA HIS A 839 -5.52 -10.20 29.41
C HIS A 839 -5.90 -10.06 27.92
N ILE A 840 -6.95 -9.30 27.58
CA ILE A 840 -7.39 -9.14 26.19
C ILE A 840 -6.34 -8.35 25.39
N LEU A 841 -5.89 -7.22 25.92
CA LEU A 841 -4.98 -6.29 25.23
C LEU A 841 -3.70 -5.99 26.04
N SER A 842 -3.44 -6.67 27.17
CA SER A 842 -2.22 -6.46 27.94
C SER A 842 -0.98 -6.72 27.08
N CYS A 843 -0.13 -5.70 26.99
CA CYS A 843 1.29 -5.88 26.69
C CYS A 843 1.93 -6.47 27.96
N SER A 844 2.27 -7.75 27.95
CA SER A 844 3.35 -8.23 28.82
C SER A 844 4.68 -7.64 28.40
#